data_AF-A0A9W7ICB8-F1
#
_entry.id   AF-A0A9W7ICB8-F1
#
_cell.length_a   1.000
_cell.length_b   1.000
_cell.length_c   1.000
_cell.angle_alpha   90.00
_cell.angle_beta   90.00
_cell.angle_gamma   90.00
#
_symmetry.space_group_name_H-M   'P 1'
#
loop_
_entity.id
_entity.type
_entity.pdbx_description
1 polymer ?
#
loop_
_entity_poly.entity_id
_entity_poly.type
_entity_poly.pdbx_seq_one_letter_code
_entity_poly.pdbx_strand_id
1 'polypeptide(L)'
;MAFQDFDIIQERRRQERQRALKKNITIALVAILVIAGIAAAVALAFVSVQNNAGNSKKKENTGDSNNSHEHKSNDQPHPSTPAATPPPSPKPSSPKAQKVPEPFPKPSSLPALSPKLSPAPAPSRKPPSSAPAPSPKVSPAPAPSRKPPSSAPAPSPKLSPAPAPSPKLSPAPAPFHKPPSSAPAPSPFRKSPISSPVPSPKVSPAPAPFRNPPSSAPAPSPKLSPAPAPFRKPPSSAPAPSPKPSSSTPAQSPAPIPSLPPFPAPALTPSAAPEGNVTHAKLVTSFCEGSTYTSLCAETLTKKIALNPKLATEPKELVKSSIASTTEELDKAFAKASTIVLNTELERRAFDVCKEVVANAKEELQSSADRVGTIVPGKLPTNGDLTNWLSAVISYHETCVDSFPEGPLKHEFEATLNNSEVHTSNSLSMVRRLAGLMNLQQDKPIPKRRLLETGFPLLAKDGLPSWMNHEERRLLKEEKDDMPIPNVTVAQDGTGNFRTINEALVAMPPKYEGRYVIFVKKGIYAETVIVTKNMANLTMYGEGSQKSIITGDKNFVDGIPTYHTATFAVGAPGFMAKSMGFRNTAGPSKHQAVAARVSGDRAVFLNCRFEGFQDTLYAQTHRQFYRSCVITGTIDFIFGDAAAVFQNCLIYVRQPNPNQKNIVTAQGRKDKYETTGFVLQNCKILPDEPFKPAANRFKSYLGRPWKQYSRTIIMESQIEGFIEPAGWLEWEGDFALNTLFYGEFNNTGPGARTDRRVKWAGRRDINREEAKRYTVGTFLKGAWVKEAGASVRMELGS
;
A
#
# COMPACT_ATOMS: atom_id res chain seq x y z
N MET A 1 43.48 13.19 13.64
CA MET A 1 44.07 12.92 12.31
C MET A 1 43.03 12.20 11.44
N ALA A 2 41.95 12.87 11.02
CA ALA A 2 40.77 12.22 10.42
C ALA A 2 40.53 12.59 8.95
N PHE A 3 41.60 12.91 8.21
CA PHE A 3 41.54 13.33 6.81
C PHE A 3 42.35 12.42 5.85
N GLN A 4 43.11 11.44 6.35
CA GLN A 4 43.93 10.55 5.50
C GLN A 4 43.19 9.30 4.99
N ASP A 5 42.07 8.91 5.61
CA ASP A 5 41.31 7.71 5.19
C ASP A 5 40.51 7.92 3.89
N PHE A 6 40.20 9.18 3.53
CA PHE A 6 39.30 9.46 2.40
C PHE A 6 39.95 9.13 1.04
N ASP A 7 41.24 9.42 0.88
CA ASP A 7 41.99 9.12 -0.36
C ASP A 7 42.23 7.62 -0.52
N ILE A 8 42.47 6.90 0.58
CA ILE A 8 42.60 5.43 0.59
C ILE A 8 41.29 4.76 0.14
N ILE A 9 40.14 5.29 0.59
CA ILE A 9 38.81 4.82 0.18
C ILE A 9 38.49 5.17 -1.28
N GLN A 10 38.88 6.37 -1.75
CA GLN A 10 38.76 6.78 -3.16
C GLN A 10 39.56 5.84 -4.07
N GLU A 11 40.83 5.58 -3.74
CA GLU A 11 41.72 4.80 -4.59
C GLU A 11 41.35 3.31 -4.59
N ARG A 12 40.90 2.74 -3.45
CA ARG A 12 40.31 1.39 -3.41
C ARG A 12 39.11 1.26 -4.35
N ARG A 13 38.17 2.23 -4.31
CA ARG A 13 37.01 2.26 -5.23
C ARG A 13 37.42 2.41 -6.70
N ARG A 14 38.52 3.12 -6.97
CA ARG A 14 39.07 3.27 -8.34
C ARG A 14 39.63 1.94 -8.86
N GLN A 15 40.36 1.20 -8.03
CA GLN A 15 40.89 -0.13 -8.35
C GLN A 15 39.77 -1.16 -8.54
N GLU A 16 38.73 -1.14 -7.70
CA GLU A 16 37.54 -2.00 -7.85
C GLU A 16 36.83 -1.75 -9.20
N ARG A 17 36.64 -0.49 -9.59
CA ARG A 17 36.09 -0.13 -10.92
C ARG A 17 36.96 -0.63 -12.07
N GLN A 18 38.28 -0.53 -11.97
CA GLN A 18 39.18 -1.07 -13.00
C GLN A 18 39.14 -2.61 -13.08
N ARG A 19 39.03 -3.31 -11.94
CA ARG A 19 38.86 -4.78 -11.92
C ARG A 19 37.53 -5.20 -12.54
N ALA A 20 36.44 -4.50 -12.23
CA ALA A 20 35.13 -4.74 -12.86
C ALA A 20 35.16 -4.49 -14.38
N LEU A 21 35.78 -3.39 -14.83
CA LEU A 21 35.93 -3.10 -16.26
C LEU A 21 36.74 -4.19 -16.98
N LYS A 22 37.87 -4.62 -16.42
CA LYS A 22 38.68 -5.73 -16.98
C LYS A 22 37.89 -7.04 -17.04
N LYS A 23 37.11 -7.38 -16.01
CA LYS A 23 36.25 -8.57 -16.00
C LYS A 23 35.21 -8.50 -17.13
N ASN A 24 34.55 -7.36 -17.32
CA ASN A 24 33.55 -7.18 -18.36
C ASN A 24 34.16 -7.26 -19.79
N ILE A 25 35.35 -6.69 -20.00
CA ILE A 25 36.08 -6.82 -21.27
C ILE A 25 36.47 -8.29 -21.54
N THR A 26 36.90 -9.02 -20.50
CA THR A 26 37.25 -10.44 -20.62
C THR A 26 36.03 -11.28 -20.99
N ILE A 27 34.86 -11.03 -20.36
CA ILE A 27 33.60 -11.71 -20.70
C ILE A 27 33.18 -11.41 -22.15
N ALA A 28 33.29 -10.15 -22.60
CA ALA A 28 32.98 -9.78 -23.98
C ALA A 28 33.90 -10.48 -25.00
N LEU A 29 35.20 -10.57 -24.73
CA LEU A 29 36.16 -11.29 -25.59
C LEU A 29 35.85 -12.80 -25.66
N VAL A 30 35.54 -13.43 -24.53
CA VAL A 30 35.15 -14.85 -24.49
C VAL A 30 33.85 -15.08 -25.28
N ALA A 31 32.85 -14.19 -25.13
CA ALA A 31 31.60 -14.28 -25.90
C ALA A 31 31.85 -14.16 -27.41
N ILE A 32 32.70 -13.23 -27.85
CA ILE A 32 33.08 -13.07 -29.26
C ILE A 32 33.77 -14.35 -29.80
N LEU A 33 34.69 -14.95 -29.03
CA LEU A 33 35.38 -16.19 -29.42
C LEU A 33 34.41 -17.38 -29.52
N VAL A 34 33.43 -17.49 -28.61
CA VAL A 34 32.38 -18.53 -28.66
C VAL A 34 31.50 -18.34 -29.90
N ILE A 35 31.07 -17.11 -30.20
CA ILE A 35 30.26 -16.81 -31.40
C ILE A 35 31.05 -17.12 -32.69
N ALA A 36 32.35 -16.77 -32.74
CA ALA A 36 33.21 -17.09 -33.86
C ALA A 36 33.40 -18.61 -34.05
N GLY A 37 33.55 -19.36 -32.94
CA GLY A 37 33.62 -20.83 -32.97
C GLY A 37 32.33 -21.48 -33.49
N ILE A 38 31.17 -20.98 -33.09
CA ILE A 38 29.86 -21.44 -33.60
C ILE A 38 29.74 -21.13 -35.10
N ALA A 39 30.11 -19.93 -35.54
CA ALA A 39 30.09 -19.55 -36.95
C ALA A 39 31.01 -20.43 -37.81
N ALA A 40 32.21 -20.75 -37.31
CA ALA A 40 33.15 -21.65 -37.99
C ALA A 40 32.59 -23.09 -38.08
N ALA A 41 31.95 -23.60 -37.03
CA ALA A 41 31.31 -24.92 -37.04
C ALA A 41 30.15 -24.99 -38.05
N VAL A 42 29.32 -23.94 -38.14
CA VAL A 42 28.25 -23.83 -39.14
C VAL A 42 28.82 -23.77 -40.56
N ALA A 43 29.90 -23.03 -40.80
CA ALA A 43 30.55 -22.97 -42.10
C ALA A 43 31.12 -24.34 -42.52
N LEU A 44 31.78 -25.07 -41.61
CA LEU A 44 32.29 -26.42 -41.86
C LEU A 44 31.17 -27.42 -42.17
N ALA A 45 30.05 -27.36 -41.43
CA ALA A 45 28.88 -28.18 -41.72
C ALA A 45 28.32 -27.90 -43.13
N PHE A 46 28.24 -26.62 -43.53
CA PHE A 46 27.73 -26.23 -44.84
C PHE A 46 28.64 -26.71 -46.00
N VAL A 47 29.97 -26.64 -45.83
CA VAL A 47 30.93 -27.19 -46.79
C VAL A 47 30.81 -28.72 -46.89
N SER A 48 30.64 -29.41 -45.75
CA SER A 48 30.45 -30.87 -45.74
C SER A 48 29.16 -31.31 -46.44
N VAL A 49 28.09 -30.51 -46.35
CA VAL A 49 26.83 -30.76 -47.07
C VAL A 49 26.99 -30.57 -48.58
N GLN A 50 27.70 -29.52 -49.02
CA GLN A 50 27.96 -29.32 -50.47
C GLN A 50 28.85 -30.41 -51.07
N ASN A 51 29.87 -30.89 -50.35
CA ASN A 51 30.71 -31.99 -50.83
C ASN A 51 29.92 -33.31 -51.00
N ASN A 52 28.95 -33.59 -50.12
CA ASN A 52 28.07 -34.76 -50.30
C ASN A 52 27.08 -34.58 -51.47
N ALA A 53 26.58 -33.36 -51.71
CA ALA A 53 25.71 -33.08 -52.87
C ALA A 53 26.43 -33.24 -54.22
N GLY A 54 27.74 -32.98 -54.28
CA GLY A 54 28.54 -33.15 -55.49
C GLY A 54 28.71 -34.60 -55.96
N ASN A 55 28.63 -35.57 -55.03
CA ASN A 55 28.93 -36.98 -55.34
C ASN A 55 27.70 -37.78 -55.81
N SER A 56 26.49 -37.21 -55.75
CA SER A 56 25.24 -37.91 -56.09
C SER A 56 24.80 -37.79 -57.56
N LYS A 57 25.56 -37.10 -58.42
CA LYS A 57 25.24 -36.89 -59.86
C LYS A 57 25.93 -37.88 -60.82
N LYS A 58 26.42 -39.03 -60.34
CA LYS A 58 27.15 -39.99 -61.17
C LYS A 58 26.79 -41.46 -60.91
N LYS A 59 25.49 -41.78 -60.95
CA LYS A 59 24.97 -43.14 -61.19
C LYS A 59 23.46 -43.13 -61.47
N GLU A 60 23.12 -42.86 -62.73
CA GLU A 60 21.81 -43.23 -63.29
C GLU A 60 22.06 -43.81 -64.67
N ASN A 61 21.95 -45.14 -64.78
CA ASN A 61 21.64 -45.87 -66.02
C ASN A 61 21.46 -47.37 -65.73
N THR A 62 20.58 -48.00 -66.52
CA THR A 62 20.25 -49.45 -66.60
C THR A 62 19.58 -50.11 -65.38
N GLY A 63 18.45 -50.79 -65.61
CA GLY A 63 17.79 -51.66 -64.64
C GLY A 63 16.28 -51.84 -64.89
N ASP A 64 15.91 -52.66 -65.86
CA ASP A 64 14.52 -52.85 -66.32
C ASP A 64 13.74 -53.96 -65.57
N SER A 65 12.42 -53.80 -65.51
CA SER A 65 11.34 -54.82 -65.50
C SER A 65 11.32 -56.05 -64.55
N ASN A 66 10.21 -56.14 -63.79
CA ASN A 66 9.50 -57.29 -63.20
C ASN A 66 9.95 -58.74 -63.54
N ASN A 67 9.99 -59.64 -62.54
CA ASN A 67 8.80 -60.45 -62.15
C ASN A 67 8.97 -61.24 -60.82
N SER A 68 7.86 -61.81 -60.32
CA SER A 68 7.69 -62.54 -59.04
C SER A 68 8.20 -63.99 -59.00
N HIS A 69 8.71 -64.46 -57.83
CA HIS A 69 8.15 -65.61 -57.06
C HIS A 69 8.90 -65.91 -55.72
N GLU A 70 8.10 -66.07 -54.66
CA GLU A 70 8.20 -66.91 -53.44
C GLU A 70 9.47 -67.19 -52.57
N HIS A 71 9.16 -67.20 -51.26
CA HIS A 71 9.63 -68.08 -50.17
C HIS A 71 11.04 -67.94 -49.54
N LYS A 72 11.07 -67.37 -48.32
CA LYS A 72 11.22 -68.08 -47.01
C LYS A 72 11.23 -67.06 -45.87
N SER A 73 10.14 -66.87 -45.12
CA SER A 73 9.66 -67.67 -43.97
C SER A 73 10.56 -67.61 -42.72
N ASN A 74 10.14 -66.87 -41.69
CA ASN A 74 9.32 -67.48 -40.64
C ASN A 74 8.66 -66.42 -39.74
N ASP A 75 7.37 -66.62 -39.43
CA ASP A 75 6.54 -65.71 -38.66
C ASP A 75 6.55 -66.00 -37.14
N GLN A 76 5.91 -65.09 -36.40
CA GLN A 76 5.29 -65.29 -35.07
C GLN A 76 4.28 -66.49 -35.08
N PRO A 77 3.65 -66.96 -33.96
CA PRO A 77 3.46 -66.28 -32.66
C PRO A 77 3.38 -67.16 -31.37
N HIS A 78 3.20 -66.49 -30.20
CA HIS A 78 2.54 -67.00 -28.96
C HIS A 78 3.07 -68.31 -28.30
N PRO A 79 2.50 -68.79 -27.16
CA PRO A 79 2.33 -68.10 -25.88
C PRO A 79 2.98 -68.86 -24.67
N SER A 80 2.91 -68.26 -23.48
CA SER A 80 3.02 -68.90 -22.13
C SER A 80 4.33 -69.61 -21.67
N THR A 81 4.86 -69.10 -20.55
CA THR A 81 5.73 -69.71 -19.49
C THR A 81 5.98 -71.22 -19.49
N PRO A 82 7.20 -71.71 -19.10
CA PRO A 82 7.75 -71.42 -17.75
C PRO A 82 9.29 -71.32 -17.60
N ALA A 83 9.71 -70.99 -16.36
CA ALA A 83 10.96 -71.36 -15.65
C ALA A 83 12.35 -71.23 -16.34
N ALA A 84 13.24 -70.43 -15.75
CA ALA A 84 14.38 -70.95 -14.97
C ALA A 84 15.17 -69.83 -14.24
N THR A 85 15.72 -70.16 -13.07
CA THR A 85 16.48 -69.31 -12.13
C THR A 85 17.97 -69.13 -12.51
N PRO A 86 18.69 -68.19 -11.87
CA PRO A 86 20.12 -67.98 -12.11
C PRO A 86 21.04 -68.97 -11.35
N PRO A 87 22.30 -69.15 -11.79
CA PRO A 87 23.37 -69.85 -11.06
C PRO A 87 24.08 -68.92 -10.03
N PRO A 88 24.89 -69.45 -9.08
CA PRO A 88 24.49 -69.30 -7.67
C PRO A 88 25.54 -68.70 -6.71
N SER A 89 25.09 -68.41 -5.49
CA SER A 89 25.91 -68.04 -4.33
C SER A 89 26.53 -69.26 -3.62
N PRO A 90 27.61 -69.08 -2.83
CA PRO A 90 27.92 -69.95 -1.70
C PRO A 90 27.15 -69.53 -0.43
N LYS A 91 26.77 -70.54 0.35
CA LYS A 91 26.06 -70.53 1.66
C LYS A 91 26.97 -71.22 2.72
N PRO A 92 26.54 -71.57 3.95
CA PRO A 92 25.94 -70.74 5.03
C PRO A 92 26.52 -71.10 6.44
N SER A 93 25.99 -70.50 7.52
CA SER A 93 25.59 -71.25 8.74
C SER A 93 24.71 -70.38 9.67
N SER A 94 23.85 -71.04 10.47
CA SER A 94 22.75 -70.50 11.30
C SER A 94 22.82 -71.15 12.72
N PRO A 95 21.85 -71.11 13.70
CA PRO A 95 20.41 -70.68 13.66
C PRO A 95 19.79 -70.04 14.96
N LYS A 96 18.44 -69.91 14.97
CA LYS A 96 17.47 -69.64 16.10
C LYS A 96 17.38 -68.16 16.56
N ALA A 97 16.22 -67.53 16.86
CA ALA A 97 14.77 -67.86 16.84
C ALA A 97 13.94 -66.53 16.62
N GLN A 98 12.61 -66.34 16.78
CA GLN A 98 11.49 -67.18 17.24
C GLN A 98 10.15 -66.96 16.48
N LYS A 99 9.13 -66.20 16.98
CA LYS A 99 7.78 -66.09 16.33
C LYS A 99 6.98 -64.80 16.63
N VAL A 100 6.13 -64.44 15.65
CA VAL A 100 5.15 -63.33 15.45
C VAL A 100 4.15 -63.06 16.60
N PRO A 101 3.64 -61.81 16.76
CA PRO A 101 2.19 -61.55 16.60
C PRO A 101 1.82 -60.27 15.80
N GLU A 102 0.51 -60.10 15.54
CA GLU A 102 -0.13 -59.10 14.65
C GLU A 102 -0.87 -57.97 15.47
N PRO A 103 -1.82 -57.12 14.98
CA PRO A 103 -1.58 -55.66 14.83
C PRO A 103 -2.48 -54.69 15.66
N PHE A 104 -2.24 -53.36 15.46
CA PHE A 104 -2.95 -52.14 15.98
C PHE A 104 -2.55 -51.68 17.41
N PRO A 105 -2.64 -50.35 17.79
CA PRO A 105 -3.64 -49.36 17.35
C PRO A 105 -3.20 -47.87 17.17
N LYS A 106 -4.22 -46.99 17.06
CA LYS A 106 -4.23 -45.52 16.90
C LYS A 106 -3.44 -44.74 17.98
N PRO A 107 -2.94 -43.52 17.68
CA PRO A 107 -2.51 -42.57 18.72
C PRO A 107 -3.72 -41.86 19.35
N SER A 108 -3.80 -41.90 20.68
CA SER A 108 -4.74 -41.09 21.48
C SER A 108 -3.97 -40.23 22.49
N SER A 109 -4.53 -39.05 22.74
CA SER A 109 -4.23 -38.06 23.78
C SER A 109 -3.45 -38.49 25.04
N LEU A 110 -2.57 -37.60 25.53
CA LEU A 110 -2.34 -37.15 26.94
C LEU A 110 -0.88 -36.67 27.14
N PRO A 111 -0.50 -35.98 28.25
CA PRO A 111 -1.31 -35.47 29.37
C PRO A 111 -1.20 -33.95 29.63
N ALA A 112 -2.14 -33.43 30.41
CA ALA A 112 -2.02 -32.11 31.04
C ALA A 112 -1.16 -32.18 32.32
N LEU A 113 -0.32 -31.16 32.55
CA LEU A 113 0.39 -30.94 33.81
C LEU A 113 -0.45 -30.05 34.74
N SER A 114 -0.95 -30.62 35.84
CA SER A 114 -1.61 -29.88 36.92
C SER A 114 -0.69 -29.78 38.14
N PRO A 115 -0.42 -28.59 38.70
CA PRO A 115 0.17 -28.48 40.03
C PRO A 115 -0.89 -28.79 41.11
N LYS A 116 -0.63 -29.78 41.96
CA LYS A 116 -1.40 -30.00 43.20
C LYS A 116 -0.82 -29.13 44.32
N LEU A 117 -1.63 -28.25 44.90
CA LEU A 117 -1.50 -27.84 46.30
C LEU A 117 -2.83 -28.11 47.02
N SER A 118 -2.75 -28.66 48.23
CA SER A 118 -3.91 -29.01 49.06
C SER A 118 -4.63 -27.78 49.62
N PRO A 119 -5.93 -27.89 49.93
CA PRO A 119 -6.32 -27.67 51.33
C PRO A 119 -7.47 -28.56 51.83
N ALA A 120 -7.67 -28.55 53.14
CA ALA A 120 -8.85 -29.08 53.85
C ALA A 120 -9.02 -28.29 55.17
N PRO A 121 -10.20 -28.29 55.85
CA PRO A 121 -11.56 -28.65 55.40
C PRO A 121 -12.58 -27.48 55.60
N ALA A 122 -13.87 -27.76 55.38
CA ALA A 122 -15.00 -26.81 55.36
C ALA A 122 -15.49 -26.31 56.76
N PRO A 123 -16.54 -25.47 56.80
CA PRO A 123 -17.84 -26.06 57.18
C PRO A 123 -19.12 -25.54 56.45
N SER A 124 -19.97 -26.50 56.08
CA SER A 124 -21.46 -26.52 56.08
C SER A 124 -22.33 -25.30 55.69
N ARG A 125 -23.24 -25.50 54.70
CA ARG A 125 -24.71 -25.61 54.91
C ARG A 125 -25.44 -26.12 53.64
N LYS A 126 -26.69 -26.60 53.80
CA LYS A 126 -27.52 -27.33 52.80
C LYS A 126 -28.48 -26.42 51.98
N PRO A 127 -29.02 -26.88 50.83
CA PRO A 127 -29.89 -26.13 49.89
C PRO A 127 -31.40 -26.35 50.13
N PRO A 128 -32.30 -25.66 49.40
CA PRO A 128 -32.97 -26.21 48.17
C PRO A 128 -33.22 -25.09 47.11
N SER A 129 -33.88 -25.22 45.94
CA SER A 129 -34.23 -26.24 44.94
C SER A 129 -35.24 -25.56 43.96
N SER A 130 -35.13 -25.82 42.64
CA SER A 130 -36.21 -25.83 41.61
C SER A 130 -37.24 -24.66 41.43
N ALA A 131 -37.33 -24.16 40.19
CA ALA A 131 -38.42 -23.36 39.58
C ALA A 131 -39.69 -24.23 39.27
N PRO A 132 -40.82 -23.80 38.61
CA PRO A 132 -41.01 -22.64 37.70
C PRO A 132 -42.37 -21.85 37.65
N ALA A 133 -42.33 -20.60 37.12
CA ALA A 133 -43.33 -19.84 36.29
C ALA A 133 -44.84 -19.69 36.72
N PRO A 134 -45.68 -18.79 36.13
CA PRO A 134 -45.49 -17.78 35.06
C PRO A 134 -45.97 -16.32 35.39
N SER A 135 -45.99 -15.45 34.37
CA SER A 135 -46.20 -13.97 34.38
C SER A 135 -47.64 -13.45 34.64
N PRO A 136 -47.83 -12.12 34.82
CA PRO A 136 -48.42 -11.30 33.72
C PRO A 136 -47.87 -9.85 33.54
N LYS A 137 -48.47 -9.11 32.59
CA LYS A 137 -48.07 -7.82 31.97
C LYS A 137 -48.50 -6.55 32.75
N VAL A 138 -47.93 -5.38 32.42
CA VAL A 138 -48.61 -4.12 31.96
C VAL A 138 -47.61 -2.95 31.75
N SER A 139 -47.97 -1.98 30.89
CA SER A 139 -47.16 -0.87 30.34
C SER A 139 -47.11 0.44 31.19
N PRO A 140 -46.25 1.44 30.87
CA PRO A 140 -46.04 2.66 31.68
C PRO A 140 -46.57 4.00 31.07
N ALA A 141 -46.33 5.12 31.79
CA ALA A 141 -46.55 6.57 31.48
C ALA A 141 -47.86 7.19 32.07
N PRO A 142 -47.96 8.54 32.31
CA PRO A 142 -47.12 9.64 31.82
C PRO A 142 -46.64 10.71 32.86
N ALA A 143 -46.02 11.79 32.36
CA ALA A 143 -45.39 12.90 33.09
C ALA A 143 -46.36 14.04 33.52
N PRO A 144 -45.83 15.09 34.18
CA PRO A 144 -46.14 16.46 33.71
C PRO A 144 -44.91 17.41 33.64
N SER A 145 -45.15 18.63 33.16
CA SER A 145 -44.15 19.63 32.76
C SER A 145 -44.39 21.02 33.38
N ARG A 146 -43.33 21.84 33.54
CA ARG A 146 -43.37 23.33 33.43
C ARG A 146 -41.95 23.96 33.45
N LYS A 147 -41.88 25.30 33.28
CA LYS A 147 -40.80 26.07 32.61
C LYS A 147 -40.18 27.18 33.52
N PRO A 148 -39.32 28.14 33.04
CA PRO A 148 -38.09 28.59 33.74
C PRO A 148 -38.24 29.93 34.52
N PRO A 149 -37.13 30.51 35.03
CA PRO A 149 -36.73 31.85 34.54
C PRO A 149 -35.19 32.08 34.39
N SER A 150 -34.75 33.35 34.39
CA SER A 150 -33.53 33.88 33.73
C SER A 150 -32.63 34.74 34.65
N SER A 151 -31.40 35.00 34.19
CA SER A 151 -30.52 36.18 34.44
C SER A 151 -29.78 36.36 35.79
N ALA A 152 -28.54 36.85 35.67
CA ALA A 152 -27.55 37.26 36.70
C ALA A 152 -27.88 38.67 37.29
N PRO A 153 -27.11 39.31 38.22
CA PRO A 153 -25.70 39.11 38.60
C PRO A 153 -25.35 39.15 40.13
N ALA A 154 -24.05 39.17 40.46
CA ALA A 154 -23.45 39.12 41.82
C ALA A 154 -23.58 40.43 42.64
N PRO A 155 -23.30 40.44 43.96
CA PRO A 155 -21.92 40.66 44.44
C PRO A 155 -21.50 39.91 45.75
N SER A 156 -20.22 40.00 46.12
CA SER A 156 -19.63 39.50 47.38
C SER A 156 -19.76 40.49 48.56
N PRO A 157 -19.57 40.04 49.81
CA PRO A 157 -18.46 40.65 50.59
C PRO A 157 -17.66 39.72 51.53
N LYS A 158 -16.54 40.30 52.00
CA LYS A 158 -15.45 39.82 52.88
C LYS A 158 -15.89 39.31 54.26
N LEU A 159 -15.03 38.47 54.90
CA LEU A 159 -14.40 38.78 56.21
C LEU A 159 -13.31 37.76 56.61
N SER A 160 -12.28 38.25 57.31
CA SER A 160 -11.28 37.48 58.08
C SER A 160 -11.41 37.85 59.56
N PRO A 161 -10.79 37.13 60.52
CA PRO A 161 -9.52 37.65 61.07
C PRO A 161 -8.51 36.58 61.56
N ALA A 162 -7.30 37.02 61.90
CA ALA A 162 -6.28 36.30 62.69
C ALA A 162 -6.31 36.75 64.17
N PRO A 163 -5.58 36.12 65.11
CA PRO A 163 -4.16 36.51 65.35
C PRO A 163 -3.20 35.37 65.80
N ALA A 164 -1.91 35.72 65.99
CA ALA A 164 -0.81 34.85 66.47
C ALA A 164 -0.63 34.93 68.03
N PRO A 165 0.30 34.18 68.68
CA PRO A 165 1.76 34.44 68.60
C PRO A 165 2.70 33.20 68.70
N SER A 166 4.02 33.43 68.54
CA SER A 166 5.12 32.44 68.70
C SER A 166 5.71 32.41 70.13
N PRO A 167 6.61 31.44 70.48
CA PRO A 167 8.04 31.78 70.42
C PRO A 167 9.06 30.64 70.12
N LYS A 168 10.15 31.04 69.43
CA LYS A 168 11.59 30.64 69.50
C LYS A 168 12.01 29.28 70.10
N LEU A 169 12.91 28.57 69.39
CA LEU A 169 14.36 28.49 69.73
C LEU A 169 15.22 27.85 68.61
N SER A 170 16.49 28.22 68.54
CA SER A 170 17.57 27.60 67.74
C SER A 170 18.81 27.46 68.66
N PRO A 171 19.85 26.71 68.28
CA PRO A 171 20.98 27.39 67.64
C PRO A 171 21.76 26.56 66.59
N ALA A 172 22.55 27.27 65.78
CA ALA A 172 23.64 26.69 64.96
C ALA A 172 24.98 26.78 65.71
N PRO A 173 26.05 26.15 65.19
CA PRO A 173 27.24 26.95 64.90
C PRO A 173 27.90 26.63 63.53
N ALA A 174 28.78 27.55 63.11
CA ALA A 174 29.74 27.45 62.00
C ALA A 174 31.09 28.03 62.52
N PRO A 175 32.11 28.43 61.71
CA PRO A 175 32.54 28.10 60.34
C PRO A 175 34.08 27.76 60.25
N PHE A 176 34.71 27.95 59.07
CA PHE A 176 36.17 27.92 58.72
C PHE A 176 36.81 26.53 58.46
N HIS A 177 37.90 26.32 57.67
CA HIS A 177 38.92 27.19 57.01
C HIS A 177 39.40 26.68 55.61
N LYS A 178 40.01 27.60 54.85
CA LYS A 178 41.05 27.47 53.78
C LYS A 178 41.98 28.71 53.95
N PRO A 179 43.11 28.90 53.24
CA PRO A 179 44.15 28.01 52.69
C PRO A 179 45.57 28.43 53.19
N PRO A 180 46.69 28.05 52.50
CA PRO A 180 47.55 29.05 51.79
C PRO A 180 48.24 28.46 50.52
N SER A 181 49.22 29.09 49.83
CA SER A 181 49.33 30.47 49.27
C SER A 181 50.68 30.67 48.49
N SER A 182 50.69 31.23 47.27
CA SER A 182 51.76 32.14 46.76
C SER A 182 51.33 32.94 45.50
N ALA A 183 51.94 34.11 45.26
CA ALA A 183 51.40 35.27 44.49
C ALA A 183 52.48 35.84 43.50
N PRO A 184 52.45 37.09 42.91
CA PRO A 184 51.47 38.20 42.99
C PRO A 184 51.14 39.07 41.72
N ALA A 185 50.16 39.96 41.94
CA ALA A 185 49.63 41.24 41.34
C ALA A 185 50.50 42.15 40.40
N PRO A 186 50.01 43.32 39.81
CA PRO A 186 48.87 44.19 40.21
C PRO A 186 47.97 44.90 39.12
N SER A 187 47.07 45.80 39.59
CA SER A 187 45.89 46.47 38.97
C SER A 187 46.18 47.94 38.49
N PRO A 188 45.25 48.92 38.16
CA PRO A 188 43.85 49.19 38.68
C PRO A 188 42.74 49.91 37.79
N PHE A 189 41.52 50.07 38.36
CA PHE A 189 40.39 51.05 38.08
C PHE A 189 39.57 51.04 36.74
N ARG A 190 38.28 51.47 36.61
CA ARG A 190 37.06 51.55 37.47
C ARG A 190 35.76 51.94 36.66
N LYS A 191 34.56 51.44 37.05
CA LYS A 191 33.16 51.98 36.88
C LYS A 191 32.40 51.99 35.51
N SER A 192 31.11 51.59 35.58
CA SER A 192 29.97 51.75 34.61
C SER A 192 29.06 52.98 34.99
N PRO A 193 27.89 53.38 34.36
CA PRO A 193 26.73 52.52 33.96
C PRO A 193 25.63 53.02 32.90
N ILE A 194 24.63 52.15 32.58
CA ILE A 194 23.14 52.36 32.38
C ILE A 194 22.46 53.12 31.17
N SER A 195 21.34 52.52 30.67
CA SER A 195 20.06 53.06 30.08
C SER A 195 19.75 53.17 28.55
N SER A 196 18.45 52.97 28.23
CA SER A 196 17.69 52.93 26.94
C SER A 196 17.01 54.30 26.59
N PRO A 197 16.03 54.51 25.63
CA PRO A 197 15.30 53.63 24.67
C PRO A 197 15.01 54.20 23.22
N VAL A 198 14.10 53.51 22.50
CA VAL A 198 13.46 53.61 21.13
C VAL A 198 12.60 54.90 20.91
N PRO A 199 12.37 55.53 19.69
CA PRO A 199 11.57 54.99 18.54
C PRO A 199 11.78 55.49 17.06
N SER A 200 11.11 54.81 16.11
CA SER A 200 10.94 55.10 14.64
C SER A 200 9.85 56.18 14.33
N PRO A 201 9.60 56.70 13.08
CA PRO A 201 9.00 55.91 11.95
C PRO A 201 9.03 56.49 10.46
N LYS A 202 8.30 55.81 9.52
CA LYS A 202 7.61 56.28 8.26
C LYS A 202 8.30 56.38 6.84
N VAL A 203 8.00 55.38 5.98
CA VAL A 203 7.32 55.37 4.63
C VAL A 203 7.67 56.38 3.48
N SER A 204 8.19 55.83 2.35
CA SER A 204 7.91 55.99 0.86
C SER A 204 7.56 57.34 0.18
N PRO A 205 7.71 57.57 -1.17
CA PRO A 205 7.85 56.64 -2.32
C PRO A 205 8.89 57.00 -3.46
N ALA A 206 8.82 56.34 -4.63
CA ALA A 206 9.71 56.41 -5.84
C ALA A 206 9.13 57.33 -6.99
N PRO A 207 9.55 57.38 -8.30
CA PRO A 207 10.61 56.63 -9.07
C PRO A 207 11.42 57.33 -10.25
N ALA A 208 12.55 56.71 -10.69
CA ALA A 208 13.17 56.67 -12.07
C ALA A 208 13.64 57.99 -12.80
N PRO A 209 14.31 58.00 -14.00
CA PRO A 209 14.94 56.93 -14.83
C PRO A 209 16.33 57.24 -15.55
N PHE A 210 16.89 56.21 -16.23
CA PHE A 210 17.72 56.20 -17.50
C PHE A 210 19.25 56.53 -17.63
N ARG A 211 19.89 55.66 -18.46
CA ARG A 211 21.09 55.77 -19.36
C ARG A 211 22.50 55.27 -18.94
N ASN A 212 23.25 54.79 -19.95
CA ASN A 212 24.43 53.90 -19.90
C ASN A 212 25.79 54.62 -20.01
N PRO A 213 26.91 53.91 -19.72
CA PRO A 213 28.22 54.12 -20.37
C PRO A 213 28.79 52.86 -21.09
N PRO A 214 29.89 52.96 -21.87
CA PRO A 214 30.29 51.97 -22.90
C PRO A 214 31.57 51.12 -22.61
N SER A 215 31.98 50.36 -23.64
CA SER A 215 33.01 49.29 -23.69
C SER A 215 34.47 49.74 -23.88
N SER A 216 35.44 48.90 -23.44
CA SER A 216 36.75 48.71 -24.10
C SER A 216 37.31 47.29 -23.84
N ALA A 217 38.13 46.74 -24.76
CA ALA A 217 38.47 45.31 -24.86
C ALA A 217 39.98 44.98 -24.69
N PRO A 218 40.37 43.70 -24.48
CA PRO A 218 41.77 43.24 -24.42
C PRO A 218 42.23 42.30 -25.57
N ALA A 219 43.54 42.23 -25.84
CA ALA A 219 44.28 41.26 -26.66
C ALA A 219 45.82 41.42 -26.37
N PRO A 220 46.76 40.49 -26.72
CA PRO A 220 46.68 39.40 -27.70
C PRO A 220 47.26 38.02 -27.25
N SER A 221 47.38 37.08 -28.21
CA SER A 221 47.86 35.68 -28.06
C SER A 221 49.06 35.37 -28.96
N PRO A 222 49.64 34.15 -28.88
CA PRO A 222 50.14 33.46 -30.08
C PRO A 222 49.57 32.03 -30.31
N LYS A 223 49.79 31.50 -31.52
CA LYS A 223 49.18 30.29 -32.15
C LYS A 223 50.16 29.09 -32.17
N LEU A 224 49.85 27.83 -32.55
CA LEU A 224 49.39 27.33 -33.87
C LEU A 224 48.77 25.91 -33.87
N SER A 225 48.17 25.55 -35.02
CA SER A 225 47.27 24.41 -35.32
C SER A 225 47.97 23.25 -36.11
N PRO A 226 47.33 22.19 -36.70
CA PRO A 226 46.03 22.13 -37.42
C PRO A 226 45.08 20.93 -37.10
N ALA A 227 43.84 21.03 -37.60
CA ALA A 227 42.82 19.97 -37.61
C ALA A 227 42.13 19.91 -39.00
N PRO A 228 41.55 18.74 -39.41
CA PRO A 228 40.95 18.57 -40.74
C PRO A 228 39.50 19.11 -40.85
N ALA A 229 39.03 19.28 -42.09
CA ALA A 229 37.87 20.09 -42.47
C ALA A 229 36.48 19.44 -42.31
N PRO A 230 35.40 20.24 -42.16
CA PRO A 230 34.01 19.76 -42.16
C PRO A 230 33.42 19.66 -43.59
N PHE A 231 32.58 18.64 -43.83
CA PHE A 231 31.90 18.42 -45.11
C PHE A 231 30.67 19.33 -45.32
N ARG A 232 30.35 19.59 -46.60
CA ARG A 232 29.29 20.49 -47.07
C ARG A 232 27.87 19.94 -46.84
N LYS A 233 26.90 20.84 -46.63
CA LYS A 233 25.46 20.58 -46.80
C LYS A 233 25.06 20.62 -48.29
N PRO A 234 24.19 19.71 -48.78
CA PRO A 234 23.44 19.87 -50.03
C PRO A 234 22.20 20.79 -49.84
N PRO A 235 21.61 21.32 -50.94
CA PRO A 235 20.57 22.35 -50.88
C PRO A 235 19.13 21.82 -50.72
N SER A 236 18.24 22.74 -50.34
CA SER A 236 16.79 22.54 -50.23
C SER A 236 16.09 22.57 -51.60
N SER A 237 15.12 21.67 -51.79
CA SER A 237 14.12 21.73 -52.87
C SER A 237 12.71 21.82 -52.26
N ALA A 238 11.91 22.78 -52.74
CA ALA A 238 10.61 23.12 -52.17
C ALA A 238 9.46 22.21 -52.66
N PRO A 239 8.38 22.05 -51.87
CA PRO A 239 7.06 21.73 -52.38
C PRO A 239 6.24 23.01 -52.64
N ALA A 240 5.68 23.11 -53.85
CA ALA A 240 4.74 24.17 -54.26
C ALA A 240 3.26 23.63 -54.16
N PRO A 241 2.20 24.42 -54.43
CA PRO A 241 1.23 24.72 -53.38
C PRO A 241 -0.18 24.16 -53.61
N SER A 242 -1.00 24.20 -52.56
CA SER A 242 -2.43 23.87 -52.60
C SER A 242 -3.26 24.91 -53.39
N PRO A 243 -4.22 24.49 -54.23
CA PRO A 243 -5.23 25.40 -54.79
C PRO A 243 -6.40 25.64 -53.80
N LYS A 244 -7.04 26.82 -53.92
CA LYS A 244 -8.19 27.28 -53.13
C LYS A 244 -9.51 27.24 -53.95
N PRO A 245 -10.70 27.45 -53.33
CA PRO A 245 -12.00 27.01 -53.88
C PRO A 245 -12.90 28.12 -54.47
N SER A 246 -13.83 27.73 -55.36
CA SER A 246 -15.09 28.42 -55.72
C SER A 246 -15.81 27.63 -56.86
N SER A 247 -17.13 27.61 -57.07
CA SER A 247 -18.33 27.85 -56.23
C SER A 247 -19.60 27.67 -57.10
N SER A 248 -20.62 26.92 -56.64
CA SER A 248 -21.99 27.01 -57.21
C SER A 248 -23.07 26.48 -56.23
N THR A 249 -23.78 27.41 -55.58
CA THR A 249 -25.08 27.24 -54.87
C THR A 249 -26.25 27.33 -55.88
N PRO A 250 -27.57 27.20 -55.53
CA PRO A 250 -28.26 27.04 -54.23
C PRO A 250 -28.85 25.61 -54.05
N ALA A 251 -29.83 25.23 -53.19
CA ALA A 251 -30.74 25.95 -52.28
C ALA A 251 -31.01 25.19 -50.95
N GLN A 252 -32.28 24.99 -50.54
CA GLN A 252 -32.70 24.41 -49.23
C GLN A 252 -33.90 23.44 -49.35
N SER A 253 -33.91 22.38 -48.51
CA SER A 253 -35.05 21.65 -47.88
C SER A 253 -36.20 21.05 -48.76
N PRO A 254 -36.98 20.01 -48.33
CA PRO A 254 -37.26 19.53 -46.96
C PRO A 254 -37.21 17.96 -46.79
N ALA A 255 -37.94 17.41 -45.79
CA ALA A 255 -38.04 15.97 -45.41
C ALA A 255 -39.50 15.42 -45.59
N PRO A 256 -39.92 14.18 -45.19
CA PRO A 256 -39.26 12.85 -44.96
C PRO A 256 -40.07 11.61 -45.54
N ILE A 257 -39.72 10.35 -45.14
CA ILE A 257 -40.53 9.06 -45.16
C ILE A 257 -40.53 8.24 -46.51
N PRO A 258 -40.70 6.87 -46.62
CA PRO A 258 -40.76 5.70 -45.70
C PRO A 258 -39.75 4.52 -45.97
N SER A 259 -39.96 3.34 -45.34
CA SER A 259 -39.15 2.09 -45.36
C SER A 259 -39.94 0.81 -45.74
N LEU A 260 -39.28 -0.28 -46.24
CA LEU A 260 -39.63 -1.75 -46.21
C LEU A 260 -38.71 -2.57 -47.19
N PRO A 261 -38.75 -3.93 -47.33
CA PRO A 261 -38.25 -5.01 -46.43
C PRO A 261 -37.18 -5.98 -47.09
N PRO A 262 -36.68 -7.03 -46.40
CA PRO A 262 -35.65 -7.96 -46.93
C PRO A 262 -36.13 -9.39 -47.32
N PHE A 263 -35.30 -10.17 -48.02
CA PHE A 263 -35.48 -11.59 -48.42
C PHE A 263 -34.28 -12.49 -47.96
N PRO A 264 -34.35 -13.84 -47.99
CA PRO A 264 -33.77 -14.69 -46.94
C PRO A 264 -32.60 -15.61 -47.36
N ALA A 265 -32.03 -16.30 -46.37
CA ALA A 265 -31.02 -17.36 -46.51
C ALA A 265 -31.58 -18.75 -46.10
N PRO A 266 -30.99 -19.88 -46.55
CA PRO A 266 -31.62 -21.20 -46.48
C PRO A 266 -31.48 -21.92 -45.13
N ALA A 267 -32.40 -22.87 -44.89
CA ALA A 267 -32.53 -23.59 -43.63
C ALA A 267 -31.62 -24.82 -43.52
N LEU A 268 -31.04 -25.01 -42.33
CA LEU A 268 -30.60 -26.30 -41.80
C LEU A 268 -31.27 -26.51 -40.43
N THR A 269 -31.74 -27.73 -40.18
CA THR A 269 -32.59 -28.06 -39.03
C THR A 269 -31.79 -28.14 -37.73
N PRO A 270 -32.34 -27.62 -36.60
CA PRO A 270 -31.69 -27.76 -35.30
C PRO A 270 -31.91 -29.18 -34.75
N SER A 271 -30.82 -29.86 -34.38
CA SER A 271 -30.90 -31.04 -33.52
C SER A 271 -31.32 -30.60 -32.11
N ALA A 272 -32.29 -31.29 -31.53
CA ALA A 272 -32.87 -30.91 -30.24
C ALA A 272 -31.88 -31.15 -29.08
N ALA A 273 -31.33 -30.07 -28.54
CA ALA A 273 -30.65 -30.08 -27.25
C ALA A 273 -31.68 -29.95 -26.11
N PRO A 274 -31.52 -30.67 -24.97
CA PRO A 274 -32.51 -30.68 -23.91
C PRO A 274 -32.65 -29.31 -23.22
N GLU A 275 -33.89 -28.92 -22.93
CA GLU A 275 -34.31 -27.56 -22.52
C GLU A 275 -33.79 -27.09 -21.13
N GLY A 276 -32.96 -27.87 -20.45
CA GLY A 276 -32.36 -27.51 -19.15
C GLY A 276 -31.16 -26.54 -19.25
N ASN A 277 -30.42 -26.51 -20.37
CA ASN A 277 -29.11 -25.83 -20.43
C ASN A 277 -29.15 -24.32 -20.72
N VAL A 278 -30.27 -23.79 -21.26
CA VAL A 278 -30.33 -22.42 -21.80
C VAL A 278 -30.35 -21.34 -20.71
N THR A 279 -30.86 -21.64 -19.52
CA THR A 279 -30.91 -20.71 -18.38
C THR A 279 -29.55 -20.57 -17.69
N HIS A 280 -28.83 -21.69 -17.53
CA HIS A 280 -27.52 -21.73 -16.87
C HIS A 280 -26.46 -20.93 -17.65
N ALA A 281 -26.41 -21.10 -18.98
CA ALA A 281 -25.48 -20.36 -19.84
C ALA A 281 -25.69 -18.84 -19.78
N LYS A 282 -26.95 -18.39 -19.71
CA LYS A 282 -27.29 -16.96 -19.57
C LYS A 282 -26.83 -16.39 -18.23
N LEU A 283 -27.00 -17.13 -17.12
CA LEU A 283 -26.55 -16.68 -15.80
C LEU A 283 -25.02 -16.56 -15.74
N VAL A 284 -24.28 -17.56 -16.22
CA VAL A 284 -22.80 -17.53 -16.29
C VAL A 284 -22.33 -16.33 -17.12
N THR A 285 -22.92 -16.13 -18.31
CA THR A 285 -22.61 -14.97 -19.16
C THR A 285 -22.83 -13.66 -18.42
N SER A 286 -23.98 -13.50 -17.74
CA SER A 286 -24.33 -12.28 -17.00
C SER A 286 -23.36 -11.91 -15.87
N PHE A 287 -22.68 -12.88 -15.27
CA PHE A 287 -21.64 -12.64 -14.27
C PHE A 287 -20.27 -12.35 -14.90
N CYS A 288 -19.92 -13.03 -15.99
CA CYS A 288 -18.57 -12.96 -16.58
C CYS A 288 -18.38 -11.82 -17.60
N GLU A 289 -19.44 -11.31 -18.22
CA GLU A 289 -19.45 -10.27 -19.27
C GLU A 289 -18.74 -8.95 -18.89
N GLY A 290 -18.48 -8.71 -17.59
CA GLY A 290 -17.76 -7.53 -17.11
C GLY A 290 -16.46 -7.83 -16.36
N SER A 291 -15.93 -9.06 -16.45
CA SER A 291 -14.63 -9.45 -15.90
C SER A 291 -13.48 -9.13 -16.87
N THR A 292 -12.23 -9.07 -16.39
CA THR A 292 -11.06 -8.98 -17.30
C THR A 292 -10.83 -10.33 -18.00
N TYR A 293 -11.13 -11.44 -17.34
CA TYR A 293 -10.81 -12.80 -17.77
C TYR A 293 -12.09 -13.61 -18.03
N THR A 294 -12.85 -13.15 -19.02
CA THR A 294 -14.22 -13.62 -19.34
C THR A 294 -14.30 -15.11 -19.63
N SER A 295 -13.34 -15.66 -20.36
CA SER A 295 -13.26 -17.10 -20.69
C SER A 295 -13.03 -17.96 -19.46
N LEU A 296 -12.01 -17.65 -18.65
CA LEU A 296 -11.71 -18.41 -17.43
C LEU A 296 -12.83 -18.29 -16.40
N CYS A 297 -13.47 -17.11 -16.31
CA CYS A 297 -14.68 -16.93 -15.49
C CYS A 297 -15.78 -17.90 -15.95
N ALA A 298 -16.09 -17.95 -17.24
CA ALA A 298 -17.13 -18.82 -17.79
C ALA A 298 -16.81 -20.30 -17.60
N GLU A 299 -15.57 -20.72 -17.87
CA GLU A 299 -15.10 -22.09 -17.66
C GLU A 299 -15.22 -22.52 -16.19
N THR A 300 -14.72 -21.70 -15.26
CA THR A 300 -14.75 -21.97 -13.82
C THR A 300 -16.19 -22.17 -13.32
N LEU A 301 -17.09 -21.25 -13.67
CA LEU A 301 -18.49 -21.33 -13.24
C LEU A 301 -19.21 -22.51 -13.89
N THR A 302 -18.95 -22.80 -15.17
CA THR A 302 -19.54 -23.94 -15.87
C THR A 302 -19.10 -25.26 -15.23
N LYS A 303 -17.81 -25.41 -14.89
CA LYS A 303 -17.26 -26.57 -14.18
C LYS A 303 -17.87 -26.74 -12.78
N LYS A 304 -18.04 -25.66 -12.02
CA LYS A 304 -18.70 -25.72 -10.70
C LYS A 304 -20.20 -26.04 -10.81
N ILE A 305 -20.91 -25.51 -11.80
CA ILE A 305 -22.33 -25.84 -12.06
C ILE A 305 -22.49 -27.31 -12.48
N ALA A 306 -21.59 -27.86 -13.30
CA ALA A 306 -21.61 -29.27 -13.67
C ALA A 306 -21.43 -30.20 -12.44
N LEU A 307 -20.65 -29.77 -11.43
CA LEU A 307 -20.48 -30.49 -10.17
C LEU A 307 -21.65 -30.32 -9.20
N ASN A 308 -22.36 -29.19 -9.25
CA ASN A 308 -23.55 -28.93 -8.44
C ASN A 308 -24.57 -28.05 -9.20
N PRO A 309 -25.53 -28.66 -9.91
CA PRO A 309 -26.51 -27.93 -10.72
C PRO A 309 -27.35 -26.89 -9.96
N LYS A 310 -27.51 -27.06 -8.63
CA LYS A 310 -28.25 -26.10 -7.78
C LYS A 310 -27.60 -24.72 -7.70
N LEU A 311 -26.30 -24.61 -8.00
CA LEU A 311 -25.59 -23.32 -8.06
C LEU A 311 -26.17 -22.39 -9.14
N ALA A 312 -26.71 -22.96 -10.23
CA ALA A 312 -27.22 -22.18 -11.34
C ALA A 312 -28.64 -21.63 -11.12
N THR A 313 -29.25 -21.92 -9.97
CA THR A 313 -30.49 -21.29 -9.48
C THR A 313 -30.27 -20.30 -8.32
N GLU A 314 -29.07 -20.23 -7.74
CA GLU A 314 -28.75 -19.36 -6.60
C GLU A 314 -27.54 -18.44 -6.87
N PRO A 315 -27.76 -17.18 -7.32
CA PRO A 315 -26.68 -16.24 -7.65
C PRO A 315 -25.65 -15.99 -6.53
N LYS A 316 -26.08 -16.05 -5.26
CA LYS A 316 -25.18 -15.93 -4.09
C LYS A 316 -24.20 -17.12 -3.98
N GLU A 317 -24.66 -18.35 -4.21
CA GLU A 317 -23.83 -19.54 -4.08
C GLU A 317 -22.87 -19.66 -5.28
N LEU A 318 -23.27 -19.14 -6.45
CA LEU A 318 -22.39 -19.01 -7.61
C LEU A 318 -21.20 -18.07 -7.33
N VAL A 319 -21.43 -16.91 -6.70
CA VAL A 319 -20.37 -15.99 -6.26
C VAL A 319 -19.49 -16.63 -5.18
N LYS A 320 -20.10 -17.28 -4.18
CA LYS A 320 -19.38 -17.99 -3.11
C LYS A 320 -18.50 -19.12 -3.67
N SER A 321 -18.98 -19.84 -4.69
CA SER A 321 -18.23 -20.89 -5.41
C SER A 321 -17.03 -20.32 -6.20
N SER A 322 -17.16 -19.12 -6.75
CA SER A 322 -16.04 -18.40 -7.38
C SER A 322 -14.95 -18.01 -6.36
N ILE A 323 -15.36 -17.50 -5.19
CA ILE A 323 -14.44 -17.20 -4.08
C ILE A 323 -13.77 -18.49 -3.57
N ALA A 324 -14.52 -19.58 -3.39
CA ALA A 324 -13.95 -20.88 -2.99
C ALA A 324 -12.95 -21.43 -4.03
N SER A 325 -13.21 -21.24 -5.33
CA SER A 325 -12.26 -21.57 -6.41
C SER A 325 -10.97 -20.77 -6.30
N THR A 326 -11.05 -19.51 -5.85
CA THR A 326 -9.89 -18.65 -5.61
C THR A 326 -9.02 -19.20 -4.48
N THR A 327 -9.63 -19.70 -3.40
CA THR A 327 -8.94 -20.40 -2.31
C THR A 327 -8.28 -21.70 -2.80
N GLU A 328 -9.00 -22.52 -3.58
CA GLU A 328 -8.46 -23.76 -4.17
C GLU A 328 -7.23 -23.51 -5.05
N GLU A 329 -7.21 -22.46 -5.87
CA GLU A 329 -6.04 -22.09 -6.66
C GLU A 329 -4.91 -21.49 -5.80
N LEU A 330 -5.22 -20.74 -4.74
CA LEU A 330 -4.22 -20.25 -3.79
C LEU A 330 -3.54 -21.38 -3.02
N ASP A 331 -4.28 -22.41 -2.63
CA ASP A 331 -3.75 -23.62 -1.98
C ASP A 331 -2.82 -24.39 -2.92
N LYS A 332 -3.21 -24.60 -4.18
CA LYS A 332 -2.36 -25.24 -5.20
C LYS A 332 -1.10 -24.44 -5.49
N ALA A 333 -1.24 -23.13 -5.69
CA ALA A 333 -0.13 -22.22 -5.90
C ALA A 333 0.86 -22.28 -4.74
N PHE A 334 0.36 -22.25 -3.50
CA PHE A 334 1.24 -22.30 -2.33
C PHE A 334 1.88 -23.67 -2.08
N ALA A 335 1.17 -24.76 -2.38
CA ALA A 335 1.72 -26.12 -2.34
C ALA A 335 2.78 -26.37 -3.42
N LYS A 336 2.71 -25.68 -4.56
CA LYS A 336 3.79 -25.65 -5.55
C LYS A 336 4.95 -24.78 -5.05
N ALA A 337 4.66 -23.56 -4.59
CA ALA A 337 5.64 -22.60 -4.12
C ALA A 337 6.52 -23.12 -2.96
N SER A 338 5.97 -23.98 -2.09
CA SER A 338 6.72 -24.61 -0.99
C SER A 338 7.72 -25.69 -1.42
N THR A 339 7.73 -26.11 -2.69
CA THR A 339 8.73 -27.04 -3.25
C THR A 339 9.89 -26.33 -3.96
N ILE A 340 9.80 -25.00 -4.14
CA ILE A 340 10.83 -24.19 -4.80
C ILE A 340 12.07 -24.08 -3.91
N VAL A 341 13.26 -24.24 -4.49
CA VAL A 341 14.54 -24.23 -3.77
C VAL A 341 14.97 -22.80 -3.45
N LEU A 342 15.06 -22.47 -2.15
CA LEU A 342 15.48 -21.16 -1.64
C LEU A 342 16.97 -21.19 -1.27
N ASN A 343 17.79 -20.54 -2.09
CA ASN A 343 19.24 -20.60 -2.07
C ASN A 343 19.86 -19.55 -1.13
N THR A 344 19.23 -18.39 -0.99
CA THR A 344 19.76 -17.28 -0.15
C THR A 344 18.90 -17.01 1.08
N GLU A 345 19.52 -16.41 2.10
CA GLU A 345 18.82 -15.94 3.31
C GLU A 345 17.74 -14.89 2.99
N LEU A 346 17.97 -14.04 1.98
CA LEU A 346 16.99 -13.05 1.54
C LEU A 346 15.77 -13.72 0.91
N GLU A 347 15.96 -14.76 0.10
CA GLU A 347 14.86 -15.55 -0.49
C GLU A 347 14.05 -16.30 0.58
N ARG A 348 14.69 -16.80 1.64
CA ARG A 348 14.00 -17.43 2.79
C ARG A 348 13.13 -16.43 3.53
N ARG A 349 13.65 -15.23 3.83
CA ARG A 349 12.88 -14.15 4.47
C ARG A 349 11.76 -13.64 3.57
N ALA A 350 11.98 -13.56 2.26
CA ALA A 350 10.94 -13.23 1.28
C ALA A 350 9.81 -14.27 1.30
N PHE A 351 10.15 -15.57 1.36
CA PHE A 351 9.18 -16.64 1.51
C PHE A 351 8.47 -16.64 2.88
N ASP A 352 9.14 -16.19 3.95
CA ASP A 352 8.50 -15.95 5.25
C ASP A 352 7.44 -14.85 5.17
N VAL A 353 7.72 -13.72 4.50
CA VAL A 353 6.68 -12.72 4.18
C VAL A 353 5.57 -13.35 3.36
N CYS A 354 5.90 -14.10 2.31
CA CYS A 354 4.91 -14.73 1.44
C CYS A 354 3.95 -15.66 2.22
N LYS A 355 4.48 -16.49 3.14
CA LYS A 355 3.65 -17.31 4.05
C LYS A 355 2.68 -16.46 4.87
N GLU A 356 3.17 -15.36 5.46
CA GLU A 356 2.35 -14.47 6.30
C GLU A 356 1.22 -13.82 5.48
N VAL A 357 1.52 -13.26 4.31
CA VAL A 357 0.50 -12.57 3.49
C VAL A 357 -0.46 -13.54 2.79
N VAL A 358 -0.02 -14.74 2.40
CA VAL A 358 -0.91 -15.79 1.87
C VAL A 358 -1.85 -16.33 2.96
N ALA A 359 -1.39 -16.46 4.21
CA ALA A 359 -2.27 -16.79 5.32
C ALA A 359 -3.35 -15.70 5.52
N ASN A 360 -2.94 -14.42 5.53
CA ASN A 360 -3.86 -13.29 5.59
C ASN A 360 -4.88 -13.31 4.43
N ALA A 361 -4.44 -13.58 3.20
CA ALA A 361 -5.31 -13.67 2.03
C ALA A 361 -6.39 -14.77 2.15
N LYS A 362 -6.04 -15.94 2.70
CA LYS A 362 -7.01 -17.03 2.96
C LYS A 362 -8.08 -16.62 3.97
N GLU A 363 -7.72 -15.87 5.02
CA GLU A 363 -8.68 -15.32 5.98
C GLU A 363 -9.65 -14.32 5.33
N GLU A 364 -9.17 -13.45 4.43
CA GLU A 364 -10.01 -12.50 3.69
C GLU A 364 -10.95 -13.23 2.70
N LEU A 365 -10.47 -14.29 2.03
CA LEU A 365 -11.29 -15.14 1.14
C LEU A 365 -12.38 -15.87 1.93
N GLN A 366 -12.04 -16.46 3.08
CA GLN A 366 -13.00 -17.12 3.97
C GLN A 366 -14.06 -16.12 4.48
N SER A 367 -13.63 -14.96 4.99
CA SER A 367 -14.52 -13.88 5.43
C SER A 367 -15.46 -13.41 4.32
N SER A 368 -14.96 -13.37 3.08
CA SER A 368 -15.76 -13.04 1.89
C SER A 368 -16.80 -14.11 1.57
N ALA A 369 -16.43 -15.40 1.60
CA ALA A 369 -17.34 -16.52 1.35
C ALA A 369 -18.45 -16.61 2.41
N ASP A 370 -18.11 -16.45 3.69
CA ASP A 370 -19.07 -16.44 4.80
C ASP A 370 -20.02 -15.25 4.68
N ARG A 371 -19.49 -14.05 4.39
CA ARG A 371 -20.31 -12.86 4.22
C ARG A 371 -21.28 -12.97 3.06
N VAL A 372 -20.88 -13.56 1.93
CA VAL A 372 -21.80 -13.86 0.82
C VAL A 372 -22.94 -14.79 1.26
N GLY A 373 -22.64 -15.80 2.08
CA GLY A 373 -23.67 -16.68 2.68
C GLY A 373 -24.70 -15.96 3.56
N THR A 374 -24.33 -14.82 4.16
CA THR A 374 -25.24 -14.00 4.99
C THR A 374 -26.06 -12.95 4.22
N ILE A 375 -25.93 -12.83 2.90
CA ILE A 375 -26.67 -11.81 2.14
C ILE A 375 -28.13 -12.24 1.99
N VAL A 376 -29.03 -11.42 2.54
CA VAL A 376 -30.49 -11.60 2.43
C VAL A 376 -30.99 -10.89 1.16
N PRO A 377 -31.82 -11.55 0.31
CA PRO A 377 -32.47 -10.90 -0.82
C PRO A 377 -33.19 -9.61 -0.43
N GLY A 378 -33.09 -8.57 -1.27
CA GLY A 378 -33.67 -7.26 -0.99
C GLY A 378 -32.93 -6.38 0.03
N LYS A 379 -31.82 -6.85 0.63
CA LYS A 379 -30.88 -5.99 1.37
C LYS A 379 -29.53 -5.98 0.66
N LEU A 380 -29.06 -4.80 0.24
CA LEU A 380 -27.70 -4.65 -0.28
C LEU A 380 -26.67 -5.13 0.77
N PRO A 381 -25.53 -5.70 0.36
CA PRO A 381 -24.31 -5.70 1.16
C PRO A 381 -23.76 -4.27 1.26
N THR A 382 -24.39 -3.41 2.07
CA THR A 382 -24.33 -1.94 2.01
C THR A 382 -22.97 -1.28 2.24
N ASN A 383 -21.98 -2.01 2.76
CA ASN A 383 -20.76 -1.42 3.33
C ASN A 383 -19.51 -1.60 2.45
N GLY A 384 -19.62 -2.33 1.33
CA GLY A 384 -18.47 -2.60 0.43
C GLY A 384 -17.41 -3.57 0.99
N ASP A 385 -17.73 -4.28 2.07
CA ASP A 385 -16.76 -5.12 2.80
C ASP A 385 -16.19 -6.24 1.90
N LEU A 386 -17.01 -6.89 1.07
CA LEU A 386 -16.57 -7.93 0.12
C LEU A 386 -15.51 -7.41 -0.86
N THR A 387 -15.75 -6.24 -1.48
CA THR A 387 -14.78 -5.62 -2.39
C THR A 387 -13.52 -5.16 -1.67
N ASN A 388 -13.63 -4.78 -0.39
CA ASN A 388 -12.50 -4.38 0.44
C ASN A 388 -11.58 -5.56 0.78
N TRP A 389 -12.15 -6.69 1.19
CA TRP A 389 -11.40 -7.91 1.49
C TRP A 389 -10.78 -8.54 0.23
N LEU A 390 -11.53 -8.62 -0.88
CA LEU A 390 -10.99 -9.13 -2.14
C LEU A 390 -9.92 -8.22 -2.77
N SER A 391 -9.95 -6.90 -2.56
CA SER A 391 -8.82 -6.02 -2.94
C SER A 391 -7.60 -6.30 -2.05
N ALA A 392 -7.80 -6.54 -0.75
CA ALA A 392 -6.70 -6.92 0.14
C ALA A 392 -6.04 -8.25 -0.28
N VAL A 393 -6.79 -9.22 -0.82
CA VAL A 393 -6.23 -10.46 -1.40
C VAL A 393 -5.25 -10.18 -2.54
N ILE A 394 -5.61 -9.30 -3.49
CA ILE A 394 -4.71 -8.86 -4.58
C ILE A 394 -3.44 -8.24 -3.99
N SER A 395 -3.58 -7.29 -3.06
CA SER A 395 -2.46 -6.64 -2.40
C SER A 395 -1.56 -7.63 -1.62
N TYR A 396 -2.12 -8.69 -1.02
CA TYR A 396 -1.34 -9.75 -0.38
C TYR A 396 -0.59 -10.63 -1.39
N HIS A 397 -1.17 -10.94 -2.55
CA HIS A 397 -0.44 -11.62 -3.64
C HIS A 397 0.76 -10.77 -4.10
N GLU A 398 0.54 -9.47 -4.34
CA GLU A 398 1.62 -8.55 -4.71
C GLU A 398 2.69 -8.44 -3.62
N THR A 399 2.28 -8.35 -2.36
CA THR A 399 3.23 -8.29 -1.23
C THR A 399 4.10 -9.55 -1.15
N CYS A 400 3.57 -10.74 -1.51
CA CYS A 400 4.39 -11.95 -1.63
C CYS A 400 5.43 -11.80 -2.75
N VAL A 401 5.00 -11.46 -3.98
CA VAL A 401 5.88 -11.36 -5.15
C VAL A 401 6.94 -10.27 -4.98
N ASP A 402 6.56 -9.08 -4.51
CA ASP A 402 7.45 -7.94 -4.30
C ASP A 402 8.44 -8.14 -3.14
N SER A 403 8.24 -9.14 -2.28
CA SER A 403 9.21 -9.48 -1.23
C SER A 403 10.45 -10.20 -1.77
N PHE A 404 10.36 -10.82 -2.94
CA PHE A 404 11.50 -11.47 -3.59
C PHE A 404 12.38 -10.47 -4.33
N PRO A 405 13.71 -10.65 -4.31
CA PRO A 405 14.62 -9.84 -5.12
C PRO A 405 14.37 -10.06 -6.62
N GLU A 406 14.67 -9.05 -7.44
CA GLU A 406 14.54 -9.15 -8.90
C GLU A 406 15.37 -10.31 -9.46
N GLY A 407 14.74 -11.16 -10.27
CA GLY A 407 15.37 -12.34 -10.84
C GLY A 407 14.38 -13.48 -11.14
N PRO A 408 14.88 -14.65 -11.60
CA PRO A 408 14.04 -15.77 -12.03
C PRO A 408 13.04 -16.25 -10.96
N LEU A 409 13.44 -16.24 -9.69
CA LEU A 409 12.59 -16.69 -8.58
C LEU A 409 11.34 -15.79 -8.42
N LYS A 410 11.48 -14.47 -8.54
CA LYS A 410 10.35 -13.54 -8.48
C LYS A 410 9.34 -13.83 -9.58
N HIS A 411 9.81 -14.06 -10.81
CA HIS A 411 8.95 -14.43 -11.94
C HIS A 411 8.32 -15.83 -11.77
N GLU A 412 9.00 -16.78 -11.12
CA GLU A 412 8.42 -18.09 -10.81
C GLU A 412 7.29 -17.99 -9.77
N PHE A 413 7.45 -17.14 -8.75
CA PHE A 413 6.39 -16.85 -7.78
C PHE A 413 5.23 -16.08 -8.40
N GLU A 414 5.51 -15.08 -9.24
CA GLU A 414 4.52 -14.34 -10.04
C GLU A 414 3.69 -15.29 -10.92
N ALA A 415 4.35 -16.14 -11.71
CA ALA A 415 3.69 -17.14 -12.56
C ALA A 415 2.92 -18.19 -11.74
N THR A 416 3.37 -18.52 -10.52
CA THR A 416 2.71 -19.50 -9.65
C THR A 416 1.46 -18.92 -8.97
N LEU A 417 1.44 -17.64 -8.60
CA LEU A 417 0.29 -16.97 -7.99
C LEU A 417 -0.72 -16.42 -9.00
N ASN A 418 -0.32 -16.20 -10.25
CA ASN A 418 -1.14 -15.60 -11.32
C ASN A 418 -2.56 -16.22 -11.42
N ASN A 419 -2.72 -17.54 -11.33
CA ASN A 419 -4.05 -18.15 -11.35
C ASN A 419 -4.94 -17.62 -10.21
N SER A 420 -4.45 -17.62 -8.98
CA SER A 420 -5.23 -17.14 -7.83
C SER A 420 -5.55 -15.64 -7.94
N GLU A 421 -4.62 -14.84 -8.45
CA GLU A 421 -4.85 -13.42 -8.72
C GLU A 421 -5.96 -13.20 -9.76
N VAL A 422 -5.91 -13.92 -10.88
CA VAL A 422 -6.92 -13.90 -11.94
C VAL A 422 -8.30 -14.34 -11.41
N HIS A 423 -8.36 -15.39 -10.60
CA HIS A 423 -9.59 -15.82 -9.93
C HIS A 423 -10.12 -14.78 -8.92
N THR A 424 -9.23 -14.05 -8.23
CA THR A 424 -9.59 -12.93 -7.36
C THR A 424 -10.17 -11.75 -8.15
N SER A 425 -9.56 -11.39 -9.28
CA SER A 425 -10.08 -10.35 -10.21
C SER A 425 -11.47 -10.71 -10.75
N ASN A 426 -11.67 -11.97 -11.15
CA ASN A 426 -12.98 -12.48 -11.53
C ASN A 426 -13.99 -12.36 -10.37
N SER A 427 -13.62 -12.79 -9.16
CA SER A 427 -14.46 -12.66 -7.95
C SER A 427 -14.83 -11.20 -7.63
N LEU A 428 -13.89 -10.25 -7.73
CA LEU A 428 -14.14 -8.81 -7.58
C LEU A 428 -15.19 -8.30 -8.57
N SER A 429 -15.07 -8.69 -9.85
CA SER A 429 -16.01 -8.30 -10.90
C SER A 429 -17.41 -8.90 -10.68
N MET A 430 -17.48 -10.16 -10.24
CA MET A 430 -18.73 -10.86 -9.93
C MET A 430 -19.46 -10.26 -8.72
N VAL A 431 -18.74 -9.93 -7.64
CA VAL A 431 -19.32 -9.26 -6.45
C VAL A 431 -19.96 -7.92 -6.82
N ARG A 432 -19.31 -7.14 -7.71
CA ARG A 432 -19.88 -5.88 -8.23
C ARG A 432 -21.17 -6.12 -9.03
N ARG A 433 -21.24 -7.19 -9.83
CA ARG A 433 -22.44 -7.57 -10.61
C ARG A 433 -23.57 -8.16 -9.74
N LEU A 434 -23.24 -8.91 -8.69
CA LEU A 434 -24.22 -9.47 -7.74
C LEU A 434 -25.13 -8.38 -7.15
N ALA A 435 -24.56 -7.23 -6.77
CA ALA A 435 -25.33 -6.10 -6.26
C ALA A 435 -26.34 -5.54 -7.27
N GLY A 436 -26.06 -5.62 -8.57
CA GLY A 436 -27.01 -5.25 -9.63
C GLY A 436 -28.12 -6.29 -9.80
N LEU A 437 -27.76 -7.58 -9.86
CA LEU A 437 -28.72 -8.68 -10.05
C LEU A 437 -29.68 -8.84 -8.87
N MET A 438 -29.22 -8.61 -7.63
CA MET A 438 -30.06 -8.67 -6.43
C MET A 438 -31.02 -7.47 -6.28
N ASN A 439 -30.90 -6.43 -7.12
CA ASN A 439 -31.78 -5.25 -7.10
C ASN A 439 -32.95 -5.31 -8.10
N LEU A 440 -33.16 -6.43 -8.80
CA LEU A 440 -34.18 -6.59 -9.85
C LEU A 440 -35.65 -6.63 -9.33
N GLN A 441 -35.91 -6.24 -8.09
CA GLN A 441 -37.27 -6.05 -7.55
C GLN A 441 -37.39 -4.79 -6.68
N GLN A 442 -37.18 -3.60 -7.27
CA GLN A 442 -37.76 -2.36 -6.72
C GLN A 442 -37.85 -1.21 -7.74
N ASP A 443 -38.78 -1.31 -8.69
CA ASP A 443 -39.26 -0.15 -9.45
C ASP A 443 -40.13 0.76 -8.55
N LYS A 444 -39.49 1.61 -7.74
CA LYS A 444 -40.09 2.85 -7.20
C LYS A 444 -39.07 3.98 -7.17
N PRO A 445 -39.37 5.16 -7.74
CA PRO A 445 -38.45 6.29 -7.75
C PRO A 445 -38.32 6.93 -6.36
N ILE A 446 -37.08 7.08 -5.88
CA ILE A 446 -36.78 7.80 -4.64
C ILE A 446 -36.80 9.32 -4.92
N PRO A 447 -37.55 10.14 -4.15
CA PRO A 447 -37.69 11.56 -4.43
C PRO A 447 -36.41 12.36 -4.12
N LYS A 448 -36.01 13.22 -5.06
CA LYS A 448 -34.89 14.16 -4.89
C LYS A 448 -35.29 15.30 -3.94
N ARG A 449 -34.74 15.33 -2.72
CA ARG A 449 -34.87 16.49 -1.84
C ARG A 449 -33.71 17.47 -2.09
N ARG A 450 -34.00 18.60 -2.75
CA ARG A 450 -33.12 19.79 -2.75
C ARG A 450 -33.18 20.43 -1.36
N LEU A 451 -32.07 21.00 -0.92
CA LEU A 451 -32.07 22.13 0.00
C LEU A 451 -31.06 23.17 -0.50
N LEU A 452 -31.48 24.43 -0.42
CA LEU A 452 -30.74 25.65 -0.75
C LEU A 452 -30.57 26.46 0.55
N GLU A 453 -29.74 27.51 0.47
CA GLU A 453 -29.40 28.54 1.49
C GLU A 453 -28.03 28.41 2.16
N THR A 454 -27.27 29.48 2.45
CA THR A 454 -26.98 30.78 1.77
C THR A 454 -25.81 31.43 2.55
N GLY A 455 -25.14 32.44 1.97
CA GLY A 455 -23.77 32.84 2.34
C GLY A 455 -23.53 33.51 3.71
N PHE A 456 -22.23 33.73 4.00
CA PHE A 456 -21.73 34.59 5.08
C PHE A 456 -20.60 35.51 4.57
N PRO A 457 -20.47 36.75 5.09
CA PRO A 457 -19.49 37.74 4.62
C PRO A 457 -18.15 37.77 5.41
N LEU A 458 -17.29 38.72 5.03
CA LEU A 458 -15.83 38.80 5.23
C LEU A 458 -15.32 39.22 6.64
N LEU A 459 -14.18 38.63 7.02
CA LEU A 459 -13.05 39.11 7.87
C LEU A 459 -13.25 39.88 9.20
N ALA A 460 -12.38 39.55 10.17
CA ALA A 460 -12.23 40.24 11.46
C ALA A 460 -10.83 40.89 11.65
N LYS A 461 -10.69 41.69 12.73
CA LYS A 461 -9.59 42.65 12.99
C LYS A 461 -8.41 42.11 13.85
N ASP A 462 -8.31 40.79 14.06
CA ASP A 462 -7.39 40.17 15.03
C ASP A 462 -5.96 39.89 14.51
N GLY A 463 -5.63 40.27 13.28
CA GLY A 463 -4.26 40.20 12.74
C GLY A 463 -3.75 38.79 12.41
N LEU A 464 -4.62 37.78 12.39
CA LEU A 464 -4.32 36.40 11.98
C LEU A 464 -4.99 36.07 10.63
N PRO A 465 -4.42 35.17 9.80
CA PRO A 465 -4.93 34.91 8.45
C PRO A 465 -6.39 34.44 8.39
N SER A 466 -7.12 34.97 7.41
CA SER A 466 -8.57 34.84 7.25
C SER A 466 -9.07 33.50 6.69
N TRP A 467 -8.18 32.60 6.27
CA TRP A 467 -8.54 31.31 5.67
C TRP A 467 -8.86 30.20 6.69
N MET A 468 -8.71 30.47 7.99
CA MET A 468 -8.90 29.50 9.08
C MET A 468 -10.08 29.90 9.96
N ASN A 469 -11.12 29.06 10.04
CA ASN A 469 -12.38 29.39 10.71
C ASN A 469 -12.36 29.15 12.23
N HIS A 470 -13.40 29.61 12.93
CA HIS A 470 -13.49 29.54 14.40
C HIS A 470 -13.55 28.10 14.95
N GLU A 471 -14.20 27.17 14.22
CA GLU A 471 -14.24 25.75 14.58
C GLU A 471 -12.84 25.13 14.48
N GLU A 472 -12.11 25.39 13.40
CA GLU A 472 -10.73 24.90 13.19
C GLU A 472 -9.75 25.46 14.23
N ARG A 473 -9.91 26.74 14.60
CA ARG A 473 -9.13 27.37 15.68
C ARG A 473 -9.45 26.76 17.06
N ARG A 474 -10.70 26.31 17.29
CA ARG A 474 -11.10 25.60 18.52
C ARG A 474 -10.55 24.17 18.56
N LEU A 475 -10.61 23.46 17.43
CA LEU A 475 -10.17 22.06 17.28
C LEU A 475 -8.65 21.85 17.33
N LEU A 476 -7.85 22.92 17.30
CA LEU A 476 -6.39 22.88 17.52
C LEU A 476 -5.99 23.15 18.97
N LYS A 477 -6.93 23.54 19.85
CA LYS A 477 -6.67 23.52 21.29
C LYS A 477 -6.81 22.09 21.79
N GLU A 478 -5.81 21.62 22.52
CA GLU A 478 -5.93 20.41 23.34
C GLU A 478 -6.92 20.68 24.49
N GLU A 479 -8.22 20.54 24.23
CA GLU A 479 -9.20 20.34 25.30
C GLU A 479 -8.83 19.00 25.98
N LYS A 480 -8.42 19.09 27.25
CA LYS A 480 -7.99 17.94 28.06
C LYS A 480 -9.10 16.94 28.36
N ASP A 481 -10.34 17.28 28.03
CA ASP A 481 -11.55 16.67 28.57
C ASP A 481 -12.14 15.54 27.70
N ASP A 482 -11.54 15.22 26.54
CA ASP A 482 -12.05 14.22 25.58
C ASP A 482 -11.00 13.16 25.19
N MET A 483 -10.32 12.62 26.21
CA MET A 483 -9.40 11.49 26.08
C MET A 483 -10.02 10.22 26.71
N PRO A 484 -10.03 9.08 26.01
CA PRO A 484 -10.65 7.87 26.54
C PRO A 484 -9.89 7.35 27.77
N ILE A 485 -10.64 6.87 28.77
CA ILE A 485 -10.08 6.25 29.98
C ILE A 485 -9.23 5.04 29.55
N PRO A 486 -7.94 4.97 29.92
CA PRO A 486 -7.08 3.86 29.53
C PRO A 486 -7.37 2.62 30.37
N ASN A 487 -7.40 1.46 29.73
CA ASN A 487 -7.36 0.17 30.42
C ASN A 487 -5.99 -0.05 31.08
N VAL A 488 -4.93 0.33 30.38
CA VAL A 488 -3.53 0.18 30.83
C VAL A 488 -2.69 1.38 30.38
N THR A 489 -1.70 1.73 31.20
CA THR A 489 -0.73 2.80 30.93
C THR A 489 0.66 2.20 30.76
N VAL A 490 1.37 2.62 29.72
CA VAL A 490 2.78 2.31 29.46
C VAL A 490 3.62 3.53 29.83
N ALA A 491 4.66 3.35 30.65
CA ALA A 491 5.58 4.40 31.03
C ALA A 491 6.98 3.86 31.35
N GLN A 492 8.00 4.35 30.62
CA GLN A 492 9.40 3.91 30.80
C GLN A 492 9.96 4.25 32.20
N ASP A 493 9.42 5.27 32.87
CA ASP A 493 9.78 5.67 34.23
C ASP A 493 9.20 4.77 35.34
N GLY A 494 8.41 3.75 34.98
CA GLY A 494 7.76 2.83 35.92
C GLY A 494 6.51 3.38 36.60
N THR A 495 6.01 4.56 36.20
CA THR A 495 4.76 5.16 36.73
C THR A 495 3.49 4.71 35.99
N GLY A 496 3.57 3.57 35.28
CA GLY A 496 2.49 2.94 34.54
C GLY A 496 2.37 1.45 34.89
N ASN A 497 1.43 0.76 34.26
CA ASN A 497 1.24 -0.69 34.42
C ASN A 497 2.37 -1.50 33.76
N PHE A 498 2.94 -0.98 32.66
CA PHE A 498 4.00 -1.63 31.87
C PHE A 498 5.09 -0.64 31.51
N ARG A 499 6.30 -1.14 31.20
CA ARG A 499 7.44 -0.32 30.75
C ARG A 499 7.56 -0.26 29.23
N THR A 500 7.13 -1.32 28.54
CA THR A 500 7.12 -1.40 27.07
C THR A 500 5.70 -1.55 26.53
N ILE A 501 5.51 -1.19 25.25
CA ILE A 501 4.22 -1.35 24.56
C ILE A 501 3.97 -2.83 24.29
N ASN A 502 5.00 -3.60 23.95
CA ASN A 502 4.87 -5.05 23.74
C ASN A 502 4.39 -5.80 25.01
N GLU A 503 4.86 -5.44 26.22
CA GLU A 503 4.32 -5.96 27.48
C GLU A 503 2.80 -5.74 27.60
N ALA A 504 2.34 -4.52 27.29
CA ALA A 504 0.91 -4.16 27.36
C ALA A 504 0.06 -4.91 26.32
N LEU A 505 0.60 -5.17 25.13
CA LEU A 505 -0.07 -5.97 24.09
C LEU A 505 -0.14 -7.45 24.47
N VAL A 506 0.91 -8.01 25.06
CA VAL A 506 0.93 -9.40 25.56
C VAL A 506 -0.03 -9.60 26.73
N ALA A 507 -0.18 -8.60 27.59
CA ALA A 507 -1.11 -8.63 28.73
C ALA A 507 -2.58 -8.36 28.35
N MET A 508 -2.88 -8.00 27.10
CA MET A 508 -4.24 -7.75 26.66
C MET A 508 -5.06 -9.06 26.63
N PRO A 509 -6.30 -9.08 27.16
CA PRO A 509 -7.09 -10.31 27.17
C PRO A 509 -7.41 -10.80 25.74
N PRO A 510 -7.39 -12.13 25.47
CA PRO A 510 -7.63 -12.68 24.12
C PRO A 510 -9.02 -12.36 23.54
N LYS A 511 -9.97 -11.96 24.37
CA LYS A 511 -11.26 -11.40 23.99
C LYS A 511 -11.54 -10.19 24.89
N TYR A 512 -11.98 -9.09 24.29
CA TYR A 512 -12.39 -7.88 24.99
C TYR A 512 -13.65 -7.33 24.31
N GLU A 513 -14.67 -6.99 25.09
CA GLU A 513 -15.88 -6.37 24.55
C GLU A 513 -15.72 -4.85 24.50
N GLY A 514 -16.02 -4.25 23.34
CA GLY A 514 -15.82 -2.82 23.10
C GLY A 514 -14.42 -2.49 22.60
N ARG A 515 -13.84 -1.41 23.14
CA ARG A 515 -12.59 -0.78 22.67
C ARG A 515 -11.55 -0.80 23.79
N TYR A 516 -10.46 -1.52 23.59
CA TYR A 516 -9.35 -1.58 24.55
C TYR A 516 -8.44 -0.37 24.37
N VAL A 517 -7.96 0.25 25.45
CA VAL A 517 -7.28 1.55 25.41
C VAL A 517 -5.94 1.48 26.13
N ILE A 518 -4.85 1.70 25.39
CA ILE A 518 -3.47 1.82 25.89
C ILE A 518 -3.06 3.29 25.87
N PHE A 519 -2.75 3.85 27.04
CA PHE A 519 -2.10 5.17 27.15
C PHE A 519 -0.58 4.98 27.18
N VAL A 520 0.16 5.70 26.35
CA VAL A 520 1.63 5.65 26.26
C VAL A 520 2.19 7.01 26.69
N LYS A 521 2.78 7.08 27.88
CA LYS A 521 3.43 8.30 28.36
C LYS A 521 4.61 8.70 27.46
N LYS A 522 5.04 9.96 27.56
CA LYS A 522 6.21 10.49 26.87
C LYS A 522 7.43 9.59 27.09
N GLY A 523 8.16 9.32 26.02
CA GLY A 523 9.23 8.34 25.97
C GLY A 523 9.61 8.01 24.55
N ILE A 524 10.82 7.49 24.38
CA ILE A 524 11.30 6.94 23.12
C ILE A 524 11.37 5.42 23.29
N TYR A 525 10.37 4.75 22.73
CA TYR A 525 10.15 3.32 22.82
C TYR A 525 10.88 2.64 21.66
N ALA A 526 12.12 2.22 21.92
CA ALA A 526 12.97 1.51 20.95
C ALA A 526 12.57 0.04 20.85
N GLU A 527 11.44 -0.22 20.18
CA GLU A 527 10.85 -1.56 20.03
C GLU A 527 10.16 -1.70 18.68
N THR A 528 10.20 -2.92 18.10
CA THR A 528 9.28 -3.29 17.02
C THR A 528 7.95 -3.69 17.64
N VAL A 529 6.85 -3.09 17.22
CA VAL A 529 5.52 -3.33 17.78
C VAL A 529 4.60 -3.89 16.70
N ILE A 530 3.98 -5.04 16.98
CA ILE A 530 3.08 -5.73 16.05
C ILE A 530 1.71 -5.90 16.71
N VAL A 531 0.72 -5.16 16.23
CA VAL A 531 -0.68 -5.26 16.65
C VAL A 531 -1.40 -6.20 15.67
N THR A 532 -1.68 -7.42 16.09
CA THR A 532 -2.22 -8.48 15.22
C THR A 532 -3.72 -8.32 14.94
N LYS A 533 -4.26 -9.03 13.93
CA LYS A 533 -5.70 -9.01 13.58
C LYS A 533 -6.63 -9.31 14.76
N ASN A 534 -6.19 -10.17 15.69
CA ASN A 534 -6.94 -10.55 16.89
C ASN A 534 -7.12 -9.40 17.89
N MET A 535 -6.35 -8.31 17.77
CA MET A 535 -6.38 -7.15 18.67
C MET A 535 -7.37 -6.07 18.19
N ALA A 536 -8.55 -6.51 17.74
CA ALA A 536 -9.57 -5.64 17.16
C ALA A 536 -10.04 -4.54 18.13
N ASN A 537 -10.40 -3.38 17.59
CA ASN A 537 -10.82 -2.18 18.35
C ASN A 537 -9.80 -1.69 19.39
N LEU A 538 -8.51 -1.96 19.22
CA LEU A 538 -7.47 -1.36 20.04
C LEU A 538 -7.33 0.15 19.75
N THR A 539 -7.18 0.94 20.81
CA THR A 539 -6.79 2.36 20.77
C THR A 539 -5.47 2.54 21.49
N MET A 540 -4.53 3.25 20.86
CA MET A 540 -3.27 3.67 21.46
C MET A 540 -3.19 5.21 21.43
N TYR A 541 -2.90 5.86 22.54
CA TYR A 541 -2.70 7.32 22.53
C TYR A 541 -1.51 7.78 23.35
N GLY A 542 -0.89 8.88 22.92
CA GLY A 542 0.30 9.46 23.54
C GLY A 542 0.08 10.85 24.13
N GLU A 543 1.10 11.35 24.84
CA GLU A 543 1.16 12.73 25.38
C GLU A 543 1.53 13.78 24.30
N GLY A 544 1.58 13.37 23.03
CA GLY A 544 1.97 14.19 21.88
C GLY A 544 2.82 13.39 20.90
N SER A 545 2.63 13.57 19.60
CA SER A 545 3.29 12.76 18.56
C SER A 545 4.79 13.05 18.37
N GLN A 546 5.32 14.05 19.08
CA GLN A 546 6.76 14.30 19.24
C GLN A 546 7.28 13.95 20.64
N LYS A 547 6.44 13.38 21.52
CA LYS A 547 6.77 13.02 22.92
C LYS A 547 6.68 11.52 23.18
N SER A 548 5.61 10.86 22.71
CA SER A 548 5.43 9.40 22.79
C SER A 548 5.76 8.79 21.44
N ILE A 549 6.98 8.27 21.27
CA ILE A 549 7.52 7.86 19.96
C ILE A 549 7.96 6.40 20.01
N ILE A 550 7.44 5.57 19.10
CA ILE A 550 7.96 4.23 18.80
C ILE A 550 9.05 4.38 17.72
N THR A 551 10.22 3.79 17.94
CA THR A 551 11.38 3.95 17.04
C THR A 551 12.10 2.65 16.73
N GLY A 552 12.60 2.53 15.50
CA GLY A 552 13.44 1.43 15.03
C GLY A 552 14.34 1.87 13.87
N ASP A 553 15.06 0.92 13.26
CA ASP A 553 16.08 1.14 12.22
C ASP A 553 16.18 -0.01 11.18
N LYS A 554 15.29 -1.00 11.24
CA LYS A 554 15.22 -2.11 10.29
C LYS A 554 15.04 -1.58 8.86
N ASN A 555 15.74 -2.19 7.91
CA ASN A 555 15.82 -1.69 6.54
C ASN A 555 16.24 -2.79 5.54
N PHE A 556 16.04 -2.50 4.25
CA PHE A 556 16.33 -3.42 3.16
C PHE A 556 17.81 -3.71 2.93
N VAL A 557 18.70 -2.71 3.06
CA VAL A 557 20.15 -2.88 2.86
C VAL A 557 20.74 -3.93 3.81
N ASP A 558 20.22 -4.03 5.03
CA ASP A 558 20.66 -5.00 6.03
C ASP A 558 19.95 -6.38 5.89
N GLY A 559 19.34 -6.65 4.73
CA GLY A 559 18.79 -7.96 4.37
C GLY A 559 17.41 -8.27 4.98
N ILE A 560 16.60 -7.25 5.27
CA ILE A 560 15.23 -7.40 5.77
C ILE A 560 14.25 -6.99 4.65
N PRO A 561 13.37 -7.88 4.15
CA PRO A 561 12.36 -7.52 3.16
C PRO A 561 11.49 -6.34 3.65
N THR A 562 11.14 -5.41 2.76
CA THR A 562 10.45 -4.14 3.08
C THR A 562 9.28 -4.31 4.06
N TYR A 563 8.46 -5.35 3.87
CA TYR A 563 7.31 -5.67 4.71
C TYR A 563 7.65 -5.90 6.21
N HIS A 564 8.80 -6.49 6.51
CA HIS A 564 9.31 -6.73 7.87
C HIS A 564 10.22 -5.60 8.40
N THR A 565 10.49 -4.56 7.61
CA THR A 565 11.23 -3.36 8.09
C THR A 565 10.39 -2.45 8.99
N ALA A 566 9.07 -2.66 9.04
CA ALA A 566 8.12 -1.84 9.80
C ALA A 566 8.46 -1.79 11.29
N THR A 567 8.71 -0.57 11.80
CA THR A 567 8.88 -0.33 13.24
C THR A 567 7.56 -0.57 13.99
N PHE A 568 6.45 -0.06 13.44
CA PHE A 568 5.10 -0.34 13.92
C PHE A 568 4.28 -1.03 12.82
N ALA A 569 3.73 -2.21 13.09
CA ALA A 569 2.86 -2.92 12.16
C ALA A 569 1.49 -3.14 12.81
N VAL A 570 0.40 -2.80 12.12
CA VAL A 570 -0.96 -3.00 12.62
C VAL A 570 -1.89 -3.65 11.61
N GLY A 571 -2.35 -4.86 11.94
CA GLY A 571 -3.40 -5.61 11.24
C GLY A 571 -4.75 -5.58 11.96
N ALA A 572 -4.85 -5.05 13.17
CA ALA A 572 -6.10 -5.00 13.94
C ALA A 572 -7.20 -4.18 13.22
N PRO A 573 -8.39 -4.77 12.98
CA PRO A 573 -9.56 -4.02 12.51
C PRO A 573 -10.03 -3.00 13.55
N GLY A 574 -10.44 -1.82 13.10
CA GLY A 574 -10.92 -0.74 13.97
C GLY A 574 -9.84 -0.13 14.88
N PHE A 575 -8.55 -0.33 14.56
CA PHE A 575 -7.44 0.26 15.31
C PHE A 575 -7.49 1.80 15.27
N MET A 576 -7.13 2.42 16.39
CA MET A 576 -6.99 3.88 16.51
C MET A 576 -5.65 4.27 17.12
N ALA A 577 -4.96 5.24 16.53
CA ALA A 577 -3.85 5.96 17.17
C ALA A 577 -4.17 7.45 17.32
N LYS A 578 -3.88 8.05 18.48
CA LYS A 578 -4.01 9.50 18.74
C LYS A 578 -2.73 10.06 19.35
N SER A 579 -2.17 11.13 18.78
CA SER A 579 -1.00 11.83 19.35
C SER A 579 0.24 10.93 19.58
N MET A 580 0.50 9.98 18.66
CA MET A 580 1.65 9.06 18.69
C MET A 580 2.66 9.35 17.57
N GLY A 581 3.94 9.09 17.83
CA GLY A 581 5.01 9.11 16.84
C GLY A 581 5.46 7.70 16.45
N PHE A 582 5.69 7.47 15.16
CA PHE A 582 6.22 6.24 14.58
C PHE A 582 7.43 6.60 13.72
N ARG A 583 8.60 6.06 14.02
CA ARG A 583 9.87 6.50 13.42
C ARG A 583 10.74 5.32 12.97
N ASN A 584 11.25 5.38 11.74
CA ASN A 584 12.38 4.58 11.31
C ASN A 584 13.61 5.48 11.09
N THR A 585 14.73 5.11 11.70
CA THR A 585 15.97 5.90 11.78
C THR A 585 17.08 5.44 10.85
N ALA A 586 16.85 4.41 10.02
CA ALA A 586 17.87 3.80 9.16
C ALA A 586 18.61 4.79 8.22
N GLY A 587 17.91 5.84 7.75
CA GLY A 587 18.48 6.87 6.89
C GLY A 587 18.36 6.60 5.38
N PRO A 588 18.62 7.61 4.53
CA PRO A 588 18.36 7.53 3.08
C PRO A 588 19.29 6.55 2.34
N SER A 589 20.43 6.20 2.94
CA SER A 589 21.40 5.23 2.39
C SER A 589 21.08 3.77 2.69
N LYS A 590 20.01 3.50 3.46
CA LYS A 590 19.56 2.16 3.82
C LYS A 590 18.37 1.66 3.00
N HIS A 591 17.98 2.44 1.97
CA HIS A 591 16.82 2.20 1.11
C HIS A 591 15.52 2.02 1.92
N GLN A 592 14.67 1.06 1.56
CA GLN A 592 13.34 0.87 2.15
C GLN A 592 13.43 0.63 3.66
N ALA A 593 12.76 1.47 4.45
CA ALA A 593 12.84 1.43 5.92
C ALA A 593 11.53 1.97 6.53
N VAL A 594 10.54 1.07 6.69
CA VAL A 594 9.17 1.45 7.06
C VAL A 594 9.06 1.91 8.51
N ALA A 595 8.43 3.06 8.74
CA ALA A 595 8.11 3.55 10.07
C ALA A 595 6.79 2.97 10.59
N ALA A 596 5.75 2.94 9.74
CA ALA A 596 4.49 2.27 10.05
C ALA A 596 3.95 1.48 8.84
N ARG A 597 3.50 0.24 9.07
CA ARG A 597 2.73 -0.58 8.13
C ARG A 597 1.32 -0.78 8.66
N VAL A 598 0.32 -0.50 7.83
CA VAL A 598 -1.09 -0.56 8.20
C VAL A 598 -1.82 -1.50 7.24
N SER A 599 -2.33 -2.60 7.79
CA SER A 599 -3.09 -3.64 7.09
C SER A 599 -4.36 -4.04 7.84
N GLY A 600 -4.83 -3.20 8.78
CA GLY A 600 -6.10 -3.35 9.48
C GLY A 600 -7.20 -2.50 8.85
N ASP A 601 -8.38 -3.09 8.62
CA ASP A 601 -9.53 -2.36 8.09
C ASP A 601 -10.08 -1.36 9.10
N ARG A 602 -10.52 -0.19 8.61
CA ARG A 602 -11.05 0.93 9.42
C ARG A 602 -10.04 1.48 10.44
N ALA A 603 -8.76 1.49 10.08
CA ALA A 603 -7.72 2.10 10.90
C ALA A 603 -7.80 3.64 10.88
N VAL A 604 -7.66 4.28 12.05
CA VAL A 604 -7.70 5.75 12.21
C VAL A 604 -6.41 6.26 12.87
N PHE A 605 -5.81 7.31 12.31
CA PHE A 605 -4.66 8.00 12.89
C PHE A 605 -4.97 9.49 13.05
N LEU A 606 -4.92 10.01 14.28
CA LEU A 606 -5.26 11.39 14.63
C LEU A 606 -4.07 12.09 15.27
N ASN A 607 -3.62 13.23 14.72
CA ASN A 607 -2.47 13.97 15.25
C ASN A 607 -1.18 13.12 15.36
N CYS A 608 -1.06 12.07 14.55
CA CYS A 608 0.09 11.15 14.57
C CYS A 608 1.23 11.67 13.69
N ARG A 609 2.44 11.16 13.92
CA ARG A 609 3.66 11.56 13.21
C ARG A 609 4.38 10.33 12.68
N PHE A 610 4.68 10.31 11.39
CA PHE A 610 5.35 9.22 10.69
C PHE A 610 6.65 9.74 10.09
N GLU A 611 7.79 9.23 10.55
CA GLU A 611 9.11 9.77 10.22
C GLU A 611 10.04 8.70 9.68
N GLY A 612 10.53 8.89 8.46
CA GLY A 612 11.51 8.03 7.84
C GLY A 612 12.24 8.73 6.70
N PHE A 613 12.68 7.93 5.73
CA PHE A 613 13.23 8.41 4.47
C PHE A 613 12.48 7.72 3.31
N GLN A 614 13.01 6.62 2.79
CA GLN A 614 12.33 5.84 1.76
C GLN A 614 11.28 4.93 2.42
N ASP A 615 10.11 4.77 1.79
CA ASP A 615 9.04 3.84 2.20
C ASP A 615 8.49 4.10 3.63
N THR A 616 8.37 5.37 4.05
CA THR A 616 8.04 5.72 5.47
C THR A 616 6.70 5.15 5.96
N LEU A 617 5.61 5.32 5.21
CA LEU A 617 4.27 4.86 5.55
C LEU A 617 3.77 3.86 4.50
N TYR A 618 3.67 2.59 4.92
CA TYR A 618 3.10 1.52 4.12
C TYR A 618 1.60 1.36 4.45
N ALA A 619 0.77 2.13 3.74
CA ALA A 619 -0.69 2.01 3.76
C ALA A 619 -1.10 0.81 2.90
N GLN A 620 -0.88 -0.40 3.42
CA GLN A 620 -0.85 -1.65 2.65
C GLN A 620 -2.21 -2.06 2.09
N THR A 621 -3.24 -2.21 2.95
CA THR A 621 -4.56 -2.79 2.59
C THR A 621 -5.73 -2.10 3.29
N HIS A 622 -6.94 -2.39 2.82
CA HIS A 622 -8.23 -2.00 3.43
C HIS A 622 -8.48 -0.48 3.56
N ARG A 623 -9.50 -0.07 4.33
CA ARG A 623 -9.89 1.33 4.55
C ARG A 623 -9.10 1.99 5.67
N GLN A 624 -8.53 3.16 5.42
CA GLN A 624 -7.68 3.89 6.37
C GLN A 624 -7.96 5.40 6.36
N PHE A 625 -7.94 6.04 7.53
CA PHE A 625 -8.13 7.48 7.66
C PHE A 625 -7.02 8.13 8.51
N TYR A 626 -6.35 9.12 7.93
CA TYR A 626 -5.28 9.88 8.57
C TYR A 626 -5.70 11.34 8.65
N ARG A 627 -5.73 11.92 9.86
CA ARG A 627 -6.10 13.33 10.06
C ARG A 627 -5.14 14.10 10.93
N SER A 628 -4.83 15.33 10.51
CA SER A 628 -3.90 16.24 11.19
C SER A 628 -2.54 15.58 11.46
N CYS A 629 -2.17 14.59 10.64
CA CYS A 629 -0.94 13.84 10.80
C CYS A 629 0.22 14.58 10.12
N VAL A 630 1.43 14.32 10.60
CA VAL A 630 2.67 14.72 9.94
C VAL A 630 3.31 13.49 9.33
N ILE A 631 3.56 13.50 8.03
CA ILE A 631 4.20 12.40 7.31
C ILE A 631 5.45 12.96 6.62
N THR A 632 6.61 12.33 6.82
CA THR A 632 7.86 12.84 6.27
C THR A 632 8.82 11.76 5.76
N GLY A 633 9.33 11.96 4.55
CA GLY A 633 10.21 11.03 3.86
C GLY A 633 10.76 11.58 2.53
N THR A 634 11.24 10.70 1.66
CA THR A 634 11.99 11.05 0.42
C THR A 634 11.42 10.34 -0.81
N ILE A 635 11.72 9.05 -0.97
CA ILE A 635 11.26 8.19 -2.06
C ILE A 635 10.05 7.39 -1.57
N ASP A 636 8.99 7.36 -2.38
CA ASP A 636 7.80 6.51 -2.22
C ASP A 636 7.23 6.50 -0.79
N PHE A 637 7.32 7.63 -0.08
CA PHE A 637 7.20 7.60 1.38
C PHE A 637 5.75 7.47 1.89
N ILE A 638 4.77 7.52 0.99
CA ILE A 638 3.40 7.01 1.18
C ILE A 638 3.12 6.00 0.07
N PHE A 639 3.15 4.71 0.39
CA PHE A 639 3.00 3.62 -0.59
C PHE A 639 2.08 2.50 -0.08
N GLY A 640 1.69 1.60 -0.98
CA GLY A 640 0.73 0.53 -0.69
C GLY A 640 -0.55 0.63 -1.51
N ASP A 641 -1.51 -0.24 -1.18
CA ASP A 641 -2.80 -0.34 -1.87
C ASP A 641 -4.01 -0.27 -0.92
N ALA A 642 -3.92 0.52 0.15
CA ALA A 642 -5.09 0.87 0.93
C ALA A 642 -6.06 1.78 0.13
N ALA A 643 -7.33 1.74 0.51
CA ALA A 643 -8.25 2.86 0.34
C ALA A 643 -7.98 3.86 1.48
N ALA A 644 -7.08 4.82 1.26
CA ALA A 644 -6.61 5.73 2.30
C ALA A 644 -6.95 7.20 1.99
N VAL A 645 -7.56 7.89 2.96
CA VAL A 645 -7.73 9.35 2.90
C VAL A 645 -6.86 10.02 3.95
N PHE A 646 -6.03 10.94 3.49
CA PHE A 646 -5.20 11.85 4.27
C PHE A 646 -5.89 13.22 4.27
N GLN A 647 -6.32 13.70 5.43
CA GLN A 647 -7.08 14.93 5.57
C GLN A 647 -6.39 15.91 6.51
N ASN A 648 -6.25 17.18 6.12
CA ASN A 648 -5.59 18.22 6.92
C ASN A 648 -4.15 17.83 7.36
N CYS A 649 -3.44 16.99 6.60
CA CYS A 649 -2.11 16.49 6.96
C CYS A 649 -0.98 17.40 6.44
N LEU A 650 0.15 17.41 7.15
CA LEU A 650 1.40 18.04 6.72
C LEU A 650 2.32 16.98 6.14
N ILE A 651 2.65 17.14 4.86
CA ILE A 651 3.44 16.19 4.07
C ILE A 651 4.79 16.84 3.79
N TYR A 652 5.82 16.46 4.56
CA TYR A 652 7.15 17.05 4.51
C TYR A 652 8.13 16.20 3.70
N VAL A 653 8.50 16.69 2.53
CA VAL A 653 9.54 16.09 1.69
C VAL A 653 10.92 16.47 2.26
N ARG A 654 11.76 15.47 2.50
CA ARG A 654 13.09 15.63 3.09
C ARG A 654 14.18 15.70 2.03
N GLN A 655 15.40 16.01 2.46
CA GLN A 655 16.58 15.88 1.61
C GLN A 655 16.92 14.39 1.36
N PRO A 656 16.98 13.93 0.09
CA PRO A 656 17.42 12.58 -0.25
C PRO A 656 18.95 12.54 -0.45
N ASN A 657 19.50 11.37 -0.80
CA ASN A 657 20.90 11.29 -1.22
C ASN A 657 21.12 11.99 -2.57
N PRO A 658 22.37 12.40 -2.90
CA PRO A 658 22.70 12.95 -4.21
C PRO A 658 22.22 12.07 -5.37
N ASN A 659 21.70 12.71 -6.43
CA ASN A 659 21.12 12.08 -7.63
C ASN A 659 19.80 11.30 -7.43
N GLN A 660 19.29 11.17 -6.20
CA GLN A 660 17.93 10.67 -5.98
C GLN A 660 16.88 11.75 -6.32
N LYS A 661 15.66 11.28 -6.60
CA LYS A 661 14.45 12.09 -6.75
C LYS A 661 13.56 11.84 -5.53
N ASN A 662 12.79 12.83 -5.10
CA ASN A 662 11.74 12.63 -4.10
C ASN A 662 10.41 12.30 -4.78
N ILE A 663 9.64 11.39 -4.17
CA ILE A 663 8.32 10.97 -4.62
C ILE A 663 7.40 10.89 -3.40
N VAL A 664 6.29 11.62 -3.43
CA VAL A 664 5.32 11.63 -2.32
C VAL A 664 4.50 10.34 -2.26
N THR A 665 3.90 9.89 -3.38
CA THR A 665 3.12 8.64 -3.41
C THR A 665 3.62 7.58 -4.38
N ALA A 666 3.53 6.31 -3.97
CA ALA A 666 3.69 5.15 -4.85
C ALA A 666 2.52 4.18 -4.63
N GLN A 667 1.38 4.49 -5.25
CA GLN A 667 0.14 3.76 -5.01
C GLN A 667 0.09 2.48 -5.88
N GLY A 668 -0.22 1.35 -5.24
CA GLY A 668 0.00 -0.01 -5.76
C GLY A 668 -1.25 -0.75 -6.27
N ARG A 669 -2.27 -0.07 -6.78
CA ARG A 669 -3.47 -0.75 -7.31
C ARG A 669 -3.16 -1.55 -8.58
N LYS A 670 -3.36 -2.87 -8.54
CA LYS A 670 -3.04 -3.78 -9.67
C LYS A 670 -4.26 -4.18 -10.49
N ASP A 671 -5.47 -4.11 -9.94
CA ASP A 671 -6.70 -4.45 -10.66
C ASP A 671 -7.74 -3.30 -10.67
N LYS A 672 -8.41 -3.14 -11.80
CA LYS A 672 -9.37 -2.04 -12.03
C LYS A 672 -10.66 -2.16 -11.22
N TYR A 673 -11.01 -3.36 -10.75
CA TYR A 673 -12.14 -3.68 -9.88
C TYR A 673 -11.83 -3.50 -8.39
N GLU A 674 -10.62 -3.11 -8.02
CA GLU A 674 -10.29 -2.73 -6.64
C GLU A 674 -10.90 -1.37 -6.26
N THR A 675 -11.25 -1.23 -4.99
CA THR A 675 -11.80 0.01 -4.39
C THR A 675 -10.71 0.93 -3.82
N THR A 676 -9.44 0.56 -3.97
CA THR A 676 -8.24 1.11 -3.33
C THR A 676 -7.71 2.38 -4.01
N GLY A 677 -6.87 3.14 -3.33
CA GLY A 677 -6.36 4.43 -3.83
C GLY A 677 -6.09 5.42 -2.71
N PHE A 678 -5.20 6.38 -2.99
CA PHE A 678 -4.83 7.42 -2.05
C PHE A 678 -5.51 8.74 -2.37
N VAL A 679 -6.02 9.42 -1.35
CA VAL A 679 -6.63 10.74 -1.45
C VAL A 679 -5.97 11.68 -0.46
N LEU A 680 -5.27 12.70 -0.95
CA LEU A 680 -4.73 13.78 -0.14
C LEU A 680 -5.70 14.97 -0.25
N GLN A 681 -6.51 15.18 0.77
CA GLN A 681 -7.51 16.25 0.84
C GLN A 681 -7.08 17.35 1.83
N ASN A 682 -7.11 18.61 1.42
CA ASN A 682 -6.79 19.76 2.29
C ASN A 682 -5.43 19.62 3.01
N CYS A 683 -4.46 18.97 2.35
CA CYS A 683 -3.13 18.73 2.89
C CYS A 683 -2.17 19.85 2.49
N LYS A 684 -0.98 19.89 3.09
CA LYS A 684 0.11 20.77 2.67
C LYS A 684 1.34 19.95 2.31
N ILE A 685 1.78 20.05 1.05
CA ILE A 685 3.00 19.40 0.54
C ILE A 685 4.12 20.44 0.57
N LEU A 686 5.05 20.26 1.50
CA LEU A 686 6.08 21.21 1.91
C LEU A 686 7.47 20.55 1.84
N PRO A 687 8.57 21.30 1.60
CA PRO A 687 9.90 20.82 1.96
C PRO A 687 10.06 20.85 3.49
N ASP A 688 10.81 19.92 4.07
CA ASP A 688 11.25 20.05 5.47
C ASP A 688 12.19 21.26 5.63
N GLU A 689 12.22 21.89 6.81
CA GLU A 689 13.01 23.13 7.00
C GLU A 689 14.51 22.97 6.69
N PRO A 690 15.20 21.86 7.08
CA PRO A 690 16.56 21.58 6.63
C PRO A 690 16.73 21.47 5.11
N PHE A 691 15.78 20.88 4.39
CA PHE A 691 15.81 20.67 2.94
C PHE A 691 15.48 21.94 2.14
N LYS A 692 14.63 22.81 2.69
CA LYS A 692 14.10 24.02 2.04
C LYS A 692 15.14 24.89 1.31
N PRO A 693 16.38 25.15 1.81
CA PRO A 693 17.40 25.89 1.07
C PRO A 693 17.98 25.15 -0.15
N ALA A 694 17.88 23.82 -0.15
CA ALA A 694 18.36 22.93 -1.21
C ALA A 694 17.23 22.35 -2.07
N ALA A 695 15.95 22.59 -1.75
CA ALA A 695 14.82 21.88 -2.33
C ALA A 695 14.79 21.93 -3.87
N ASN A 696 15.03 23.11 -4.45
CA ASN A 696 15.08 23.31 -5.90
C ASN A 696 16.30 22.66 -6.60
N ARG A 697 17.22 22.03 -5.86
CA ARG A 697 18.36 21.26 -6.40
C ARG A 697 18.01 19.77 -6.58
N PHE A 698 16.89 19.31 -6.05
CA PHE A 698 16.45 17.91 -6.10
C PHE A 698 15.05 17.82 -6.69
N LYS A 699 14.89 16.99 -7.72
CA LYS A 699 13.59 16.80 -8.38
C LYS A 699 12.61 16.12 -7.42
N SER A 700 11.44 16.72 -7.23
CA SER A 700 10.42 16.22 -6.31
C SER A 700 9.07 16.09 -7.03
N TYR A 701 8.39 14.97 -6.84
CA TYR A 701 7.17 14.60 -7.57
C TYR A 701 6.03 14.19 -6.62
N LEU A 702 4.79 14.41 -7.07
CA LEU A 702 3.56 14.06 -6.38
C LEU A 702 3.36 12.54 -6.26
N GLY A 703 3.80 11.78 -7.26
CA GLY A 703 3.77 10.32 -7.20
C GLY A 703 4.27 9.62 -8.47
N ARG A 704 4.35 8.29 -8.42
CA ARG A 704 4.65 7.40 -9.56
C ARG A 704 3.88 6.07 -9.49
N PRO A 705 3.55 5.43 -10.63
CA PRO A 705 2.62 4.30 -10.67
C PRO A 705 3.31 2.97 -10.38
N TRP A 706 3.37 2.59 -9.10
CA TRP A 706 3.99 1.32 -8.68
C TRP A 706 3.31 0.09 -9.33
N LYS A 707 1.99 0.13 -9.55
CA LYS A 707 1.23 -0.94 -10.22
C LYS A 707 0.28 -0.37 -11.30
N GLN A 708 -0.19 -1.24 -12.19
CA GLN A 708 -0.80 -0.89 -13.48
C GLN A 708 -1.99 0.08 -13.41
N TYR A 709 -2.80 0.04 -12.35
CA TYR A 709 -4.00 0.86 -12.20
C TYR A 709 -3.87 1.90 -11.07
N SER A 710 -2.62 2.26 -10.71
CA SER A 710 -2.27 3.21 -9.64
C SER A 710 -3.22 4.40 -9.57
N ARG A 711 -3.76 4.69 -8.38
CA ARG A 711 -4.80 5.70 -8.17
C ARG A 711 -4.45 6.65 -7.03
N THR A 712 -4.09 7.89 -7.37
CA THR A 712 -3.83 8.98 -6.41
C THR A 712 -4.65 10.21 -6.78
N ILE A 713 -5.33 10.81 -5.80
CA ILE A 713 -6.07 12.07 -5.95
C ILE A 713 -5.48 13.07 -4.97
N ILE A 714 -5.12 14.25 -5.46
CA ILE A 714 -4.66 15.37 -4.62
C ILE A 714 -5.62 16.51 -4.83
N MET A 715 -6.36 16.88 -3.78
CA MET A 715 -7.44 17.84 -3.89
C MET A 715 -7.50 18.84 -2.72
N GLU A 716 -7.93 20.06 -3.02
CA GLU A 716 -8.06 21.17 -2.06
C GLU A 716 -6.76 21.47 -1.28
N SER A 717 -5.61 21.04 -1.80
CA SER A 717 -4.34 20.97 -1.06
C SER A 717 -3.37 22.08 -1.49
N GLN A 718 -2.52 22.51 -0.58
CA GLN A 718 -1.42 23.45 -0.86
C GLN A 718 -0.19 22.68 -1.34
N ILE A 719 0.34 23.03 -2.51
CA ILE A 719 1.52 22.41 -3.13
C ILE A 719 2.59 23.48 -3.33
N GLU A 720 3.73 23.34 -2.66
CA GLU A 720 4.84 24.30 -2.76
C GLU A 720 5.69 24.13 -4.03
N GLY A 721 6.40 25.20 -4.39
CA GLY A 721 7.00 25.38 -5.73
C GLY A 721 8.25 24.55 -6.03
N PHE A 722 8.66 23.68 -5.12
CA PHE A 722 9.77 22.73 -5.30
C PHE A 722 9.34 21.44 -6.01
N ILE A 723 8.03 21.21 -6.16
CA ILE A 723 7.48 20.11 -6.95
C ILE A 723 7.68 20.43 -8.43
N GLU A 724 8.23 19.46 -9.18
CA GLU A 724 8.49 19.58 -10.60
C GLU A 724 7.22 19.95 -11.38
N PRO A 725 7.26 20.84 -12.39
CA PRO A 725 6.06 21.24 -13.14
C PRO A 725 5.32 20.06 -13.80
N ALA A 726 6.06 19.02 -14.18
CA ALA A 726 5.53 17.74 -14.66
C ALA A 726 4.54 17.08 -13.67
N GLY A 727 4.72 17.32 -12.36
CA GLY A 727 3.92 16.84 -11.24
C GLY A 727 4.17 15.38 -10.89
N TRP A 728 4.10 14.51 -11.88
CA TRP A 728 4.16 13.05 -11.72
C TRP A 728 5.38 12.48 -12.43
N LEU A 729 5.87 11.32 -11.97
CA LEU A 729 7.05 10.64 -12.52
C LEU A 729 6.66 9.25 -13.05
N GLU A 730 7.24 8.85 -14.17
CA GLU A 730 7.09 7.51 -14.72
C GLU A 730 7.60 6.45 -13.73
N TRP A 731 7.02 5.25 -13.75
CA TRP A 731 7.63 4.10 -13.06
C TRP A 731 8.77 3.54 -13.92
N GLU A 732 8.42 3.06 -15.11
CA GLU A 732 9.33 2.57 -16.14
C GLU A 732 8.67 2.71 -17.52
N GLY A 733 9.36 3.32 -18.49
CA GLY A 733 8.84 3.48 -19.86
C GLY A 733 7.45 4.12 -19.92
N ASP A 734 6.54 3.46 -20.63
CA ASP A 734 5.12 3.80 -20.75
C ASP A 734 4.19 2.98 -19.82
N PHE A 735 4.76 2.23 -18.86
CA PHE A 735 4.00 1.41 -17.92
C PHE A 735 2.95 2.24 -17.16
N ALA A 736 1.74 1.69 -17.08
CA ALA A 736 0.57 2.25 -16.39
C ALA A 736 0.05 3.61 -16.91
N LEU A 737 0.75 4.34 -17.80
CA LEU A 737 0.44 5.74 -18.12
C LEU A 737 -0.97 5.95 -18.73
N ASN A 738 -1.52 4.91 -19.36
CA ASN A 738 -2.86 4.89 -19.95
C ASN A 738 -3.96 4.34 -19.01
N THR A 739 -3.58 3.65 -17.93
CA THR A 739 -4.49 2.88 -17.05
C THR A 739 -4.55 3.39 -15.61
N LEU A 740 -3.55 4.16 -15.17
CA LEU A 740 -3.53 4.87 -13.90
C LEU A 740 -4.64 5.94 -13.82
N PHE A 741 -4.93 6.43 -12.61
CA PHE A 741 -5.81 7.58 -12.38
C PHE A 741 -5.16 8.56 -11.41
N TYR A 742 -4.52 9.60 -11.96
CA TYR A 742 -3.91 10.70 -11.19
C TYR A 742 -4.73 11.97 -11.34
N GLY A 743 -5.49 12.29 -10.30
CA GLY A 743 -6.45 13.40 -10.27
C GLY A 743 -5.95 14.59 -9.46
N GLU A 744 -6.01 15.79 -10.03
CA GLU A 744 -5.79 17.06 -9.31
C GLU A 744 -7.09 17.90 -9.32
N PHE A 745 -7.50 18.44 -8.16
CA PHE A 745 -8.71 19.28 -8.03
C PHE A 745 -8.51 20.44 -7.05
N ASN A 746 -8.72 21.68 -7.49
CA ASN A 746 -8.75 22.87 -6.63
C ASN A 746 -7.53 23.02 -5.69
N ASN A 747 -6.34 22.63 -6.16
CA ASN A 747 -5.09 22.78 -5.40
C ASN A 747 -4.57 24.22 -5.49
N THR A 748 -3.83 24.65 -4.48
CA THR A 748 -3.29 26.03 -4.36
C THR A 748 -1.79 26.02 -4.12
N GLY A 749 -1.14 27.19 -4.20
CA GLY A 749 0.30 27.34 -4.03
C GLY A 749 1.10 27.19 -5.33
N PRO A 750 2.40 27.56 -5.32
CA PRO A 750 3.19 27.70 -6.55
C PRO A 750 3.43 26.39 -7.33
N GLY A 751 3.37 25.23 -6.66
CA GLY A 751 3.50 23.91 -7.30
C GLY A 751 2.18 23.36 -7.90
N ALA A 752 1.04 24.01 -7.64
CA ALA A 752 -0.29 23.51 -8.05
C ALA A 752 -0.68 23.83 -9.50
N ARG A 753 0.15 24.53 -10.28
CA ARG A 753 -0.13 24.82 -11.70
C ARG A 753 -0.11 23.54 -12.54
N THR A 754 -1.16 23.34 -13.34
CA THR A 754 -1.36 22.08 -14.09
C THR A 754 -1.05 22.17 -15.60
N ASP A 755 -0.83 23.38 -16.11
CA ASP A 755 -0.48 23.69 -17.51
C ASP A 755 0.70 22.86 -18.05
N ARG A 756 1.76 22.74 -17.25
CA ARG A 756 3.00 22.02 -17.60
C ARG A 756 3.06 20.57 -17.09
N ARG A 757 1.96 20.02 -16.59
CA ARG A 757 1.89 18.60 -16.19
C ARG A 757 2.04 17.66 -17.38
N VAL A 758 2.51 16.45 -17.09
CA VAL A 758 2.57 15.31 -18.03
C VAL A 758 1.24 15.09 -18.75
N LYS A 759 1.29 14.61 -20.00
CA LYS A 759 0.10 14.47 -20.89
C LYS A 759 -0.38 13.02 -21.02
N TRP A 760 -0.15 12.20 -20.01
CA TRP A 760 -0.60 10.80 -19.97
C TRP A 760 -2.13 10.70 -19.88
N ALA A 761 -2.76 9.72 -20.53
CA ALA A 761 -4.22 9.58 -20.55
C ALA A 761 -4.84 9.27 -19.16
N GLY A 762 -4.05 8.69 -18.25
CA GLY A 762 -4.42 8.48 -16.85
C GLY A 762 -4.34 9.72 -15.95
N ARG A 763 -3.62 10.78 -16.36
CA ARG A 763 -3.46 12.02 -15.57
C ARG A 763 -4.53 13.04 -15.95
N ARG A 764 -5.27 13.57 -14.98
CA ARG A 764 -6.47 14.39 -15.20
C ARG A 764 -6.59 15.55 -14.22
N ASP A 765 -6.96 16.72 -14.74
CA ASP A 765 -7.57 17.79 -13.95
C ASP A 765 -9.05 17.45 -13.80
N ILE A 766 -9.45 16.97 -12.62
CA ILE A 766 -10.80 16.40 -12.42
C ILE A 766 -11.78 17.50 -12.01
N ASN A 767 -13.06 17.35 -12.36
CA ASN A 767 -14.09 18.32 -11.96
C ASN A 767 -14.68 18.03 -10.56
N ARG A 768 -15.53 18.94 -10.04
CA ARG A 768 -16.11 18.83 -8.69
C ARG A 768 -16.94 17.56 -8.50
N GLU A 769 -17.71 17.13 -9.48
CA GLU A 769 -18.53 15.89 -9.38
C GLU A 769 -17.66 14.63 -9.40
N GLU A 770 -16.49 14.69 -10.02
CA GLU A 770 -15.50 13.62 -9.94
C GLU A 770 -14.78 13.60 -8.60
N ALA A 771 -14.37 14.76 -8.09
CA ALA A 771 -13.71 14.90 -6.80
C ALA A 771 -14.63 14.46 -5.64
N LYS A 772 -15.95 14.67 -5.71
CA LYS A 772 -16.93 14.14 -4.73
C LYS A 772 -16.86 12.62 -4.56
N ARG A 773 -16.46 11.86 -5.59
CA ARG A 773 -16.34 10.40 -5.50
C ARG A 773 -15.20 9.95 -4.57
N TYR A 774 -14.27 10.85 -4.28
CA TYR A 774 -13.07 10.61 -3.48
C TYR A 774 -13.15 11.22 -2.06
N THR A 775 -14.30 11.76 -1.66
CA THR A 775 -14.51 12.28 -0.30
C THR A 775 -14.64 11.14 0.73
N VAL A 776 -14.42 11.42 2.02
CA VAL A 776 -14.49 10.40 3.09
C VAL A 776 -15.86 9.70 3.13
N GLY A 777 -16.96 10.43 2.91
CA GLY A 777 -18.30 9.88 2.82
C GLY A 777 -18.46 8.89 1.67
N THR A 778 -18.03 9.26 0.46
CA THR A 778 -18.25 8.43 -0.73
C THR A 778 -17.22 7.31 -0.89
N PHE A 779 -15.94 7.60 -0.68
CA PHE A 779 -14.81 6.69 -0.95
C PHE A 779 -14.62 5.64 0.14
N LEU A 780 -14.52 6.08 1.40
CA LEU A 780 -14.29 5.18 2.55
C LEU A 780 -15.57 4.58 3.15
N LYS A 781 -16.76 5.03 2.69
CA LYS A 781 -18.04 4.83 3.38
C LYS A 781 -17.94 5.26 4.85
N GLY A 782 -17.36 6.44 5.06
CA GLY A 782 -16.73 6.86 6.32
C GLY A 782 -17.62 7.13 7.54
N ALA A 783 -18.80 6.52 7.67
CA ALA A 783 -19.61 6.59 8.89
C ALA A 783 -18.79 6.15 10.12
N TRP A 784 -18.03 5.06 9.98
CA TRP A 784 -17.09 4.53 10.97
C TRP A 784 -16.01 5.53 11.41
N VAL A 785 -15.62 6.49 10.56
CA VAL A 785 -14.65 7.55 10.92
C VAL A 785 -15.27 8.50 11.94
N LYS A 786 -16.53 8.89 11.74
CA LYS A 786 -17.26 9.75 12.66
C LYS A 786 -17.63 9.02 13.96
N GLU A 787 -17.99 7.74 13.88
CA GLU A 787 -18.25 6.86 15.03
C GLU A 787 -16.99 6.68 15.90
N ALA A 788 -15.79 6.68 15.30
CA ALA A 788 -14.52 6.67 16.00
C ALA A 788 -14.16 8.01 16.71
N GLY A 789 -15.07 8.99 16.78
CA GLY A 789 -14.81 10.28 17.41
C GLY A 789 -13.80 11.16 16.66
N ALA A 790 -13.41 10.79 15.44
CA ALA A 790 -12.61 11.66 14.61
C ALA A 790 -13.48 12.79 14.07
N SER A 791 -13.19 14.04 14.44
CA SER A 791 -13.65 15.20 13.67
C SER A 791 -13.20 15.00 12.21
N VAL A 792 -14.10 15.15 11.24
CA VAL A 792 -13.88 14.76 9.85
C VAL A 792 -14.71 15.62 8.91
N ARG A 793 -14.10 16.11 7.83
CA ARG A 793 -14.83 16.67 6.69
C ARG A 793 -15.25 15.50 5.79
N MET A 794 -16.55 15.20 5.78
CA MET A 794 -17.09 14.08 5.02
C MET A 794 -17.11 14.31 3.50
N GLU A 795 -17.16 15.58 3.06
CA GLU A 795 -17.35 15.99 1.67
C GLU A 795 -16.32 17.03 1.18
N LEU A 796 -16.48 17.54 -0.05
CA LEU A 796 -15.71 18.67 -0.57
C LEU A 796 -16.02 19.98 0.17
N GLY A 797 -15.19 20.99 -0.06
CA GLY A 797 -15.39 22.35 0.44
C GLY A 797 -16.62 22.98 -0.19
N SER A 798 -17.23 23.89 0.57
CA SER A 798 -18.26 24.81 0.11
C SER A 798 -17.71 25.71 -1.00
#